data_AF-A0A8I3A147-F1
#
_entry.id   AF-A0A8I3A147-F1
#
_cell.length_a   1.000
_cell.length_b   1.000
_cell.length_c   1.000
_cell.angle_alpha   90.00
_cell.angle_beta   90.00
_cell.angle_gamma   90.00
#
_symmetry.space_group_name_H-M   'P 1'
#
loop_
_entity.id
_entity.type
_entity.pdbx_description
1 polymer ?
#
loop_
_entity_poly.entity_id
_entity_poly.type
_entity_poly.pdbx_seq_one_letter_code
_entity_poly.pdbx_strand_id
1 'polypeptide(L)'
;MAAIDSQCTITGFEQDDATSIRIRQDELCQAIRGTASAAALPENVIQRLVSWGEPRNDGLTSRTVAEWELETKCLESDNTSKAIRSVALGVAILRRKGQDDQARPLYDIDLVWRLIQQGLSVDAGDSQIWRLSMSSHGFLGLKIYESDLDESQERVEIRVLLPGSQRVFSRPIRSEKLYTQSFVLASKGAICSYQVEETSDPSLATHRIGTSSGTKHHNQVLPAGNTGVMVRASPIPHDLHSHNAVYSIAAGAYHATIVPPEEFYATLCYQDSSRGSSQNAASLAPTGVEPRLTTRVPDGLTPALLARAIGATRSWFSRMRSGKKHARQAEWEGALRDFSYALSICDAFASFAHAKIYRCRVLKELGLANRCIGRYEQAMAFLQQGLVENGDEATQELIILSGELGVVTRHMGRLDEAQQAFQLQYDAAKKLQWQKPLCRAVGNLGMANFQLSQQRHDDRLLDLAITQLHERVQLAQHLGEVAADGVSPAKAASRRQLAVTWESIGQSRLSLCFAAQGNTQAAVDVAHAALKLSHTLEDPAVMALSRFFYGRALLFQGRVDEAMAQFNLPSACSCAIALCKEPSSENYEYLRELVDVGANMDLVDNQGYTALDHSVFNSDAAMKDLVLEGLRRQLGDHRQPEFARLQVEAKLRKGYRELFQEKLRPVLLSNGGDATNSLRSLRHTYDDSLSSDMERGRMFDRLKVLRYTEFLAFGRLPRSNDGLVLPLVSRSTLSHEPDTVDFVIFISYRWINTEKSRDSPDDVNNTQFGRMVAAVEAFLRLHPSVEPSRLGIWLDHSCVDQDDPMPGVSALPMIVAQCNAVISLVDGQYYERAWCSVEVMMVQQLRRAYGLHLWYEHIATQHGAWELREGALDMEIVMAEKKLTFESDRPKVLFLERQSKLLG
;
A
#
# COMPACT_ATOMS: atom_id res chain seq x y z
N MET A 1 9.46 15.05 -6.83
CA MET A 1 10.28 15.27 -5.60
C MET A 1 9.50 15.21 -4.28
N ALA A 2 8.34 14.53 -4.22
CA ALA A 2 7.42 14.63 -3.08
C ALA A 2 7.23 13.33 -2.26
N ALA A 3 8.21 12.43 -2.20
CA ALA A 3 8.06 11.15 -1.49
C ALA A 3 9.30 10.73 -0.68
N ILE A 4 9.91 11.66 0.08
CA ILE A 4 10.97 11.30 1.05
C ILE A 4 10.49 11.68 2.44
N ASP A 5 9.55 10.89 2.97
CA ASP A 5 9.30 10.82 4.39
C ASP A 5 8.44 9.62 4.81
N SER A 6 9.10 8.47 5.05
CA SER A 6 8.71 7.53 6.11
C SER A 6 9.54 6.24 6.02
N GLN A 7 10.67 6.19 6.72
CA GLN A 7 11.43 4.95 6.94
C GLN A 7 11.44 4.51 8.43
N CYS A 8 11.51 3.18 8.60
CA CYS A 8 11.45 2.32 9.79
C CYS A 8 10.05 1.96 10.32
N THR A 9 9.65 0.69 10.44
CA THR A 9 10.36 -0.60 10.31
C THR A 9 9.31 -1.68 10.01
N ILE A 10 9.54 -2.54 9.00
CA ILE A 10 8.74 -3.76 8.75
C ILE A 10 9.69 -4.94 9.03
N THR A 11 9.45 -5.65 10.12
CA THR A 11 9.95 -7.01 10.30
C THR A 11 8.97 -7.93 9.59
N GLY A 12 9.44 -8.61 8.54
CA GLY A 12 8.67 -9.66 7.87
C GLY A 12 8.44 -10.82 8.84
N PHE A 13 7.18 -11.19 9.01
CA PHE A 13 6.80 -12.49 9.55
C PHE A 13 6.23 -13.28 8.38
N GLU A 14 6.86 -14.43 8.12
CA GLU A 14 6.34 -15.47 7.22
C GLU A 14 4.94 -15.88 7.73
N GLN A 15 3.94 -15.82 6.85
CA GLN A 15 2.60 -16.34 7.11
C GLN A 15 2.65 -17.86 7.00
N ASP A 16 2.88 -18.55 8.12
CA ASP A 16 2.51 -19.95 8.26
C ASP A 16 0.98 -20.08 8.22
N ASP A 17 0.49 -21.11 7.53
CA ASP A 17 -0.91 -21.35 7.21
C ASP A 17 -1.78 -21.45 8.49
N ALA A 18 -2.60 -20.42 8.75
CA ALA A 18 -3.43 -20.25 9.94
C ALA A 18 -4.46 -21.39 10.17
N THR A 19 -4.66 -22.25 9.17
CA THR A 19 -5.58 -23.40 9.17
C THR A 19 -5.04 -24.62 9.94
N SER A 20 -3.75 -24.64 10.29
CA SER A 20 -3.06 -25.78 10.92
C SER A 20 -3.18 -25.87 12.45
N ILE A 21 -3.69 -24.83 13.14
CA ILE A 21 -3.75 -24.80 14.61
C ILE A 21 -4.79 -25.82 15.12
N ARG A 22 -4.36 -26.81 15.91
CA ARG A 22 -5.23 -27.81 16.55
C ARG A 22 -5.46 -27.53 18.02
N ILE A 23 -6.69 -27.47 18.49
CA ILE A 23 -7.06 -27.23 19.90
C ILE A 23 -7.50 -28.53 20.56
N ARG A 24 -6.99 -28.82 21.76
CA ARG A 24 -7.41 -30.00 22.52
C ARG A 24 -8.79 -29.78 23.16
N GLN A 25 -9.53 -30.86 23.32
CA GLN A 25 -10.88 -30.84 23.88
C GLN A 25 -10.93 -30.28 25.31
N ASP A 26 -9.98 -30.67 26.17
CA ASP A 26 -9.87 -30.20 27.56
C ASP A 26 -9.61 -28.68 27.63
N GLU A 27 -8.72 -28.17 26.79
CA GLU A 27 -8.41 -26.74 26.68
C GLU A 27 -9.64 -25.92 26.27
N LEU A 28 -10.41 -26.45 25.31
CA LEU A 28 -11.63 -25.82 24.82
C LEU A 28 -12.74 -25.84 25.87
N CYS A 29 -12.98 -26.97 26.54
CA CYS A 29 -13.92 -27.09 27.65
C CYS A 29 -13.65 -26.06 28.76
N GLN A 30 -12.38 -25.89 29.14
CA GLN A 30 -11.98 -24.92 30.13
C GLN A 30 -12.19 -23.47 29.64
N ALA A 31 -11.86 -23.19 28.38
CA ALA A 31 -12.11 -21.88 27.78
C ALA A 31 -13.62 -21.55 27.72
N ILE A 32 -14.47 -22.53 27.38
CA ILE A 32 -15.94 -22.37 27.37
C ILE A 32 -16.44 -22.04 28.77
N ARG A 33 -16.05 -22.82 29.77
CA ARG A 33 -16.48 -22.62 31.15
C ARG A 33 -16.11 -21.22 31.64
N GLY A 34 -14.84 -20.82 31.51
CA GLY A 34 -14.42 -19.49 31.97
C GLY A 34 -14.99 -18.32 31.15
N THR A 35 -15.28 -18.53 29.87
CA THR A 35 -15.96 -17.52 29.03
C THR A 35 -17.43 -17.36 29.45
N ALA A 36 -18.11 -18.46 29.74
CA ALA A 36 -19.49 -18.45 30.22
C ALA A 36 -19.60 -17.87 31.64
N SER A 37 -18.63 -18.15 32.52
CA SER A 37 -18.49 -17.51 33.83
C SER A 37 -18.31 -15.99 33.72
N ALA A 38 -17.45 -15.51 32.81
CA ALA A 38 -17.27 -14.09 32.56
C ALA A 38 -18.54 -13.40 32.03
N ALA A 39 -19.36 -14.12 31.26
CA ALA A 39 -20.68 -13.69 30.79
C ALA A 39 -21.80 -13.83 31.85
N ALA A 40 -21.48 -14.32 33.06
CA ALA A 40 -22.41 -14.57 34.15
C ALA A 40 -23.61 -15.47 33.76
N LEU A 41 -23.35 -16.51 32.96
CA LEU A 41 -24.38 -17.46 32.55
C LEU A 41 -24.72 -18.46 33.68
N PRO A 42 -25.98 -18.91 33.79
CA PRO A 42 -26.36 -19.95 34.75
C PRO A 42 -25.63 -21.28 34.54
N GLU A 43 -25.27 -22.00 35.62
CA GLU A 43 -24.48 -23.25 35.55
C GLU A 43 -25.10 -24.32 34.63
N ASN A 44 -26.43 -24.43 34.56
CA ASN A 44 -27.11 -25.35 33.65
C ASN A 44 -26.93 -24.99 32.15
N VAL A 45 -26.67 -23.72 31.84
CA VAL A 45 -26.27 -23.27 30.49
C VAL A 45 -24.80 -23.60 30.26
N ILE A 46 -23.94 -23.37 31.26
CA ILE A 46 -22.49 -23.68 31.20
C ILE A 46 -22.27 -25.16 30.90
N GLN A 47 -22.93 -26.07 31.64
CA GLN A 47 -22.83 -27.53 31.43
C GLN A 47 -23.20 -27.94 30.00
N ARG A 48 -24.27 -27.36 29.44
CA ARG A 48 -24.70 -27.60 28.04
C ARG A 48 -23.74 -27.04 27.00
N LEU A 49 -23.01 -25.97 27.33
CA LEU A 49 -21.99 -25.42 26.46
C LEU A 49 -20.70 -26.24 26.51
N VAL A 50 -20.32 -26.75 27.69
CA VAL A 50 -19.13 -27.59 27.88
C VAL A 50 -19.25 -28.92 27.14
N SER A 51 -20.45 -29.52 27.07
CA SER A 51 -20.67 -30.76 26.31
C SER A 51 -20.37 -30.64 24.80
N TRP A 52 -20.28 -29.42 24.26
CA TRP A 52 -19.77 -29.19 22.89
C TRP A 52 -18.28 -29.51 22.76
N GLY A 53 -17.48 -29.27 23.79
CA GLY A 53 -16.05 -29.54 23.82
C GLY A 53 -15.67 -30.97 24.25
N GLU A 54 -16.64 -31.80 24.65
CA GLU A 54 -16.40 -33.16 25.15
C GLU A 54 -16.02 -34.16 24.03
N PRO A 55 -15.32 -35.27 24.39
CA PRO A 55 -14.88 -36.28 23.43
C PRO A 55 -16.06 -36.93 22.68
N ARG A 56 -15.90 -37.09 21.36
CA ARG A 56 -16.83 -37.88 20.54
C ARG A 56 -16.26 -39.28 20.26
N ASN A 57 -17.12 -40.20 19.81
CA ASN A 57 -16.76 -41.57 19.42
C ASN A 57 -15.89 -41.66 18.14
N ASP A 58 -15.20 -40.59 17.75
CA ASP A 58 -14.33 -40.52 16.57
C ASP A 58 -12.83 -40.72 16.89
N GLY A 59 -12.47 -40.82 18.17
CA GLY A 59 -11.10 -41.09 18.62
C GLY A 59 -10.14 -39.89 18.52
N LEU A 60 -10.62 -38.70 18.14
CA LEU A 60 -9.77 -37.50 18.01
C LEU A 60 -9.76 -36.69 19.32
N THR A 61 -8.58 -36.47 19.88
CA THR A 61 -8.37 -35.66 21.12
C THR A 61 -8.11 -34.18 20.86
N SER A 62 -7.91 -33.80 19.59
CA SER A 62 -7.73 -32.42 19.14
C SER A 62 -8.29 -32.24 17.73
N ARG A 63 -8.77 -31.03 17.44
CA ARG A 63 -9.33 -30.63 16.13
C ARG A 63 -8.80 -29.28 15.70
N THR A 64 -8.74 -29.03 14.40
CA THR A 64 -8.31 -27.75 13.85
C THR A 64 -9.31 -26.63 14.20
N VAL A 65 -8.84 -25.38 14.19
CA VAL A 65 -9.73 -24.21 14.38
C VAL A 65 -10.86 -24.21 13.35
N ALA A 66 -10.56 -24.54 12.08
CA ALA A 66 -11.56 -24.61 11.01
C ALA A 66 -12.64 -25.68 11.26
N GLU A 67 -12.25 -26.85 11.77
CA GLU A 67 -13.19 -27.90 12.17
C GLU A 67 -14.11 -27.42 13.30
N TRP A 68 -13.58 -26.78 14.35
CA TRP A 68 -14.39 -26.24 15.45
C TRP A 68 -15.33 -25.10 15.01
N GLU A 69 -14.91 -24.25 14.08
CA GLU A 69 -15.75 -23.20 13.51
C GLU A 69 -16.90 -23.75 12.65
N LEU A 70 -16.62 -24.78 11.84
CA LEU A 70 -17.64 -25.45 11.04
C LEU A 70 -18.70 -26.06 11.97
N GLU A 71 -18.30 -26.71 13.04
CA GLU A 71 -19.24 -27.26 14.02
C GLU A 71 -20.07 -26.20 14.72
N THR A 72 -19.46 -25.07 15.08
CA THR A 72 -20.18 -23.94 15.67
C THR A 72 -21.28 -23.41 14.73
N LYS A 73 -21.09 -23.50 13.42
CA LYS A 73 -22.08 -23.12 12.40
C LYS A 73 -23.15 -24.19 12.17
N CYS A 74 -22.79 -25.47 12.20
CA CYS A 74 -23.68 -26.59 11.90
C CYS A 74 -24.65 -26.94 13.04
N LEU A 75 -24.35 -26.53 14.28
CA LEU A 75 -25.24 -26.77 15.42
C LEU A 75 -26.42 -25.79 15.41
N GLU A 76 -27.65 -26.32 15.47
CA GLU A 76 -28.84 -25.54 15.82
C GLU A 76 -28.70 -25.07 17.28
N SER A 77 -28.10 -23.90 17.47
CA SER A 77 -27.91 -23.29 18.78
C SER A 77 -28.34 -21.83 18.78
N ASP A 78 -28.82 -21.36 19.94
CA ASP A 78 -29.15 -19.96 20.15
C ASP A 78 -27.92 -19.04 19.96
N ASN A 79 -28.20 -17.75 19.76
CA ASN A 79 -27.19 -16.73 19.50
C ASN A 79 -26.18 -16.59 20.65
N THR A 80 -26.63 -16.72 21.90
CA THR A 80 -25.75 -16.69 23.08
C THR A 80 -24.72 -17.82 23.05
N SER A 81 -25.14 -19.03 22.70
CA SER A 81 -24.27 -20.20 22.60
C SER A 81 -23.23 -20.04 21.49
N LYS A 82 -23.63 -19.49 20.33
CA LYS A 82 -22.69 -19.16 19.23
C LYS A 82 -21.67 -18.10 19.65
N ALA A 83 -22.12 -17.09 20.40
CA ALA A 83 -21.26 -16.05 20.93
C ALA A 83 -20.18 -16.59 21.87
N ILE A 84 -20.59 -17.39 22.87
CA ILE A 84 -19.66 -17.99 23.84
C ILE A 84 -18.66 -18.92 23.17
N ARG A 85 -19.11 -19.81 22.27
CA ARG A 85 -18.21 -20.74 21.57
C ARG A 85 -17.16 -20.01 20.74
N SER A 86 -17.54 -18.95 20.04
CA SER A 86 -16.62 -18.15 19.22
C SER A 86 -15.56 -17.45 20.08
N VAL A 87 -15.97 -16.80 21.17
CA VAL A 87 -15.03 -16.16 22.11
C VAL A 87 -14.13 -17.19 22.80
N ALA A 88 -14.70 -18.31 23.26
CA ALA A 88 -13.97 -19.38 23.91
C ALA A 88 -12.90 -20.00 22.99
N LEU A 89 -13.19 -20.16 21.69
CA LEU A 89 -12.22 -20.65 20.72
C LEU A 89 -11.03 -19.69 20.59
N GLY A 90 -11.28 -18.38 20.50
CA GLY A 90 -10.23 -17.36 20.50
C GLY A 90 -9.40 -17.35 21.79
N VAL A 91 -10.07 -17.49 22.95
CA VAL A 91 -9.41 -17.58 24.26
C VAL A 91 -8.56 -18.86 24.37
N ALA A 92 -9.03 -20.01 23.87
CA ALA A 92 -8.27 -21.25 23.90
C ALA A 92 -6.95 -21.12 23.11
N ILE A 93 -6.97 -20.48 21.93
CA ILE A 93 -5.76 -20.19 21.15
C ILE A 93 -4.80 -19.29 21.94
N LEU A 94 -5.33 -18.25 22.59
CA LEU A 94 -4.55 -17.31 23.39
C LEU A 94 -3.88 -17.99 24.61
N ARG A 95 -4.61 -18.87 25.31
CA ARG A 95 -4.16 -19.54 26.54
C ARG A 95 -3.01 -20.52 26.33
N ARG A 96 -2.98 -21.27 25.22
CA ARG A 96 -1.96 -22.31 24.97
C ARG A 96 -0.51 -21.81 24.95
N LYS A 97 -0.28 -20.51 24.72
CA LYS A 97 1.05 -19.92 24.69
C LYS A 97 1.40 -19.14 25.97
N GLY A 98 0.48 -19.02 26.93
CA GLY A 98 0.74 -18.36 28.21
C GLY A 98 1.70 -19.13 29.14
N GLN A 99 1.99 -20.39 28.83
CA GLN A 99 2.74 -21.31 29.70
C GLN A 99 4.19 -21.57 29.27
N ASP A 100 4.65 -21.10 28.09
CA ASP A 100 5.96 -21.48 27.53
C ASP A 100 6.73 -20.25 27.00
N ASP A 101 7.71 -19.76 27.78
CA ASP A 101 8.43 -18.49 27.56
C ASP A 101 9.50 -18.53 26.44
N GLN A 102 9.69 -19.68 25.78
CA GLN A 102 10.82 -19.94 24.86
C GLN A 102 10.44 -20.20 23.38
N ALA A 103 9.15 -20.20 23.01
CA ALA A 103 8.72 -20.46 21.63
C ALA A 103 8.42 -19.17 20.83
N ARG A 104 9.05 -19.03 19.64
CA ARG A 104 8.91 -17.88 18.72
C ARG A 104 7.43 -17.53 18.38
N PRO A 105 7.08 -16.24 18.20
CA PRO A 105 5.70 -15.81 18.06
C PRO A 105 5.19 -15.94 16.61
N LEU A 106 4.51 -17.05 16.30
CA LEU A 106 3.40 -17.01 15.33
C LEU A 106 2.11 -16.76 16.13
N TYR A 107 1.86 -15.51 16.50
CA TYR A 107 0.53 -15.09 16.92
C TYR A 107 -0.22 -14.70 15.66
N ASP A 108 -1.20 -15.49 15.24
CA ASP A 108 -2.25 -14.94 14.40
C ASP A 108 -3.25 -14.20 15.31
N ILE A 109 -2.81 -13.07 15.86
CA ILE A 109 -3.68 -12.17 16.66
C ILE A 109 -4.88 -11.70 15.84
N ASP A 110 -4.76 -11.71 14.51
CA ASP A 110 -5.85 -11.39 13.61
C ASP A 110 -6.91 -12.50 13.63
N LEU A 111 -6.52 -13.78 13.64
CA LEU A 111 -7.39 -14.93 13.87
C LEU A 111 -8.07 -14.90 15.25
N VAL A 112 -7.30 -14.68 16.32
CA VAL A 112 -7.84 -14.59 17.70
C VAL A 112 -8.87 -13.47 17.79
N TRP A 113 -8.53 -12.27 17.29
CA TRP A 113 -9.44 -11.15 17.28
C TRP A 113 -10.69 -11.42 16.43
N ARG A 114 -10.56 -12.05 15.25
CA ARG A 114 -11.68 -12.40 14.39
C ARG A 114 -12.71 -13.27 15.12
N LEU A 115 -12.25 -14.31 15.83
CA LEU A 115 -13.11 -15.20 16.62
C LEU A 115 -13.82 -14.47 17.77
N ILE A 116 -13.06 -13.65 18.51
CA ILE A 116 -13.61 -12.82 19.59
C ILE A 116 -14.64 -11.83 19.03
N GLN A 117 -14.30 -11.11 17.95
CA GLN A 117 -15.16 -10.12 17.32
C GLN A 117 -16.47 -10.75 16.82
N GLN A 118 -16.40 -11.94 16.21
CA GLN A 118 -17.59 -12.70 15.81
C GLN A 118 -18.52 -12.90 17.00
N GLY A 119 -18.00 -13.42 18.12
CA GLY A 119 -18.83 -13.66 19.31
C GLY A 119 -19.35 -12.39 19.99
N LEU A 120 -18.58 -11.30 19.99
CA LEU A 120 -19.02 -10.01 20.53
C LEU A 120 -20.06 -9.29 19.65
N SER A 121 -20.15 -9.64 18.37
CA SER A 121 -21.04 -8.98 17.40
C SER A 121 -22.38 -9.69 17.23
N VAL A 122 -22.59 -10.85 17.86
CA VAL A 122 -23.85 -11.59 17.79
C VAL A 122 -24.94 -10.85 18.57
N ASP A 123 -26.10 -10.66 17.94
CA ASP A 123 -27.29 -10.09 18.58
C ASP A 123 -27.97 -11.15 19.48
N ALA A 124 -27.77 -11.04 20.79
CA ALA A 124 -28.31 -11.96 21.78
C ALA A 124 -29.73 -11.56 22.28
N GLY A 125 -30.40 -10.58 21.62
CA GLY A 125 -31.69 -10.05 22.06
C GLY A 125 -31.60 -9.27 23.37
N ASP A 126 -32.64 -9.32 24.21
CA ASP A 126 -32.74 -8.55 25.47
C ASP A 126 -31.70 -8.93 26.55
N SER A 127 -30.95 -10.02 26.35
CA SER A 127 -29.94 -10.52 27.28
C SER A 127 -28.54 -10.07 26.87
N GLN A 128 -28.11 -8.88 27.30
CA GLN A 128 -26.75 -8.42 27.07
C GLN A 128 -25.75 -9.24 27.92
N ILE A 129 -25.17 -10.30 27.32
CA ILE A 129 -24.27 -11.24 27.99
C ILE A 129 -22.88 -10.66 28.34
N TRP A 130 -22.49 -9.58 27.65
CA TRP A 130 -21.19 -8.92 27.81
C TRP A 130 -21.36 -7.60 28.56
N ARG A 131 -20.60 -7.38 29.64
CA ARG A 131 -20.69 -6.16 30.46
C ARG A 131 -19.46 -5.29 30.30
N LEU A 132 -19.70 -4.03 29.89
CA LEU A 132 -18.67 -2.99 29.91
C LEU A 132 -18.49 -2.47 31.33
N SER A 133 -17.25 -2.18 31.70
CA SER A 133 -16.91 -1.68 33.03
C SER A 133 -15.96 -0.48 32.97
N MET A 134 -16.29 0.48 33.84
CA MET A 134 -15.55 1.70 34.14
C MET A 134 -14.28 1.45 34.97
N SER A 135 -13.05 1.44 34.45
CA SER A 135 -11.90 1.41 35.37
C SER A 135 -11.63 2.79 35.98
N SER A 136 -11.11 2.85 37.21
CA SER A 136 -10.68 4.08 37.89
C SER A 136 -9.57 4.85 37.15
N HIS A 137 -8.95 4.21 36.15
CA HIS A 137 -7.88 4.77 35.32
C HIS A 137 -8.36 5.22 33.93
N GLY A 138 -9.68 5.24 33.69
CA GLY A 138 -10.26 5.71 32.43
C GLY A 138 -10.26 4.71 31.28
N PHE A 139 -9.91 3.44 31.51
CA PHE A 139 -10.09 2.36 30.53
C PHE A 139 -11.49 1.76 30.60
N LEU A 140 -12.11 1.55 29.44
CA LEU A 140 -13.26 0.67 29.29
C LEU A 140 -12.76 -0.76 29.27
N GLY A 141 -13.19 -1.55 30.25
CA GLY A 141 -12.85 -2.96 30.38
C GLY A 141 -14.02 -3.84 29.96
N LEU A 142 -13.75 -4.81 29.09
CA LEU A 142 -14.65 -5.89 28.74
C LEU A 142 -14.00 -7.22 29.10
N LYS A 143 -14.44 -7.83 30.20
CA LYS A 143 -13.97 -9.16 30.62
C LYS A 143 -14.64 -10.22 29.74
N ILE A 144 -13.82 -11.08 29.13
CA ILE A 144 -14.30 -12.13 28.22
C ILE A 144 -13.96 -13.55 28.71
N TYR A 145 -13.10 -13.68 29.71
CA TYR A 145 -12.76 -14.97 30.33
C TYR A 145 -12.27 -14.76 31.77
N GLU A 146 -12.64 -15.68 32.65
CA GLU A 146 -12.16 -15.79 34.04
C GLU A 146 -12.13 -17.26 34.45
N SER A 147 -11.03 -17.72 35.06
CA SER A 147 -10.93 -19.11 35.54
C SER A 147 -11.67 -19.32 36.87
N ASP A 148 -12.35 -20.45 37.02
CA ASP A 148 -13.07 -20.84 38.24
C ASP A 148 -12.19 -21.54 39.31
N LEU A 149 -10.90 -21.80 39.03
CA LEU A 149 -10.04 -22.65 39.86
C LEU A 149 -9.24 -21.86 40.92
N ASP A 150 -9.22 -22.37 42.15
CA ASP A 150 -8.59 -21.76 43.35
C ASP A 150 -7.05 -21.71 43.32
N GLU A 151 -6.38 -22.55 42.52
CA GLU A 151 -4.91 -22.68 42.54
C GLU A 151 -4.18 -21.70 41.61
N SER A 152 -4.80 -21.25 40.52
CA SER A 152 -4.23 -20.26 39.60
C SER A 152 -5.31 -19.37 38.98
N GLN A 153 -5.22 -18.05 39.20
CA GLN A 153 -6.15 -17.08 38.61
C GLN A 153 -5.70 -16.70 37.21
N GLU A 154 -6.52 -17.01 36.20
CA GLU A 154 -6.39 -16.52 34.83
C GLU A 154 -7.55 -15.61 34.43
N ARG A 155 -7.27 -14.57 33.65
CA ARG A 155 -8.26 -13.63 33.14
C ARG A 155 -7.91 -13.14 31.74
N VAL A 156 -8.92 -12.98 30.88
CA VAL A 156 -8.78 -12.26 29.61
C VAL A 156 -9.72 -11.06 29.56
N GLU A 157 -9.18 -9.89 29.24
CA GLU A 157 -9.90 -8.62 29.19
C GLU A 157 -9.51 -7.81 27.95
N ILE A 158 -10.50 -7.19 27.29
CA ILE A 158 -10.25 -6.14 26.30
C ILE A 158 -10.29 -4.79 27.02
N ARG A 159 -9.21 -4.02 26.89
CA ARG A 159 -9.10 -2.67 27.47
C ARG A 159 -9.08 -1.63 26.36
N VAL A 160 -9.92 -0.61 26.47
CA VAL A 160 -10.03 0.47 25.48
C VAL A 160 -9.88 1.84 26.13
N LEU A 161 -9.08 2.71 25.52
CA LEU A 161 -9.06 4.14 25.77
C LEU A 161 -9.78 4.86 24.63
N LEU A 162 -10.91 5.48 24.97
CA LEU A 162 -11.61 6.35 24.04
C LEU A 162 -10.86 7.67 23.86
N PRO A 163 -10.93 8.32 22.70
CA PRO A 163 -10.23 9.58 22.49
C PRO A 163 -11.00 10.82 23.01
N GLY A 164 -10.38 12.00 22.96
CA GLY A 164 -10.99 13.30 23.28
C GLY A 164 -11.35 13.51 24.76
N SER A 165 -12.40 14.31 25.01
CA SER A 165 -12.87 14.74 26.35
C SER A 165 -13.38 13.60 27.25
N GLN A 166 -13.46 12.37 26.72
CA GLN A 166 -13.84 11.17 27.47
C GLN A 166 -12.66 10.59 28.28
N ARG A 167 -11.44 11.13 28.11
CA ARG A 167 -10.27 10.72 28.90
C ARG A 167 -10.24 11.44 30.24
N VAL A 168 -10.31 10.66 31.31
CA VAL A 168 -10.42 11.18 32.69
C VAL A 168 -9.08 11.63 33.28
N PHE A 169 -7.95 11.05 32.85
CA PHE A 169 -6.61 11.37 33.34
C PHE A 169 -5.60 11.50 32.21
N SER A 170 -4.67 12.45 32.32
CA SER A 170 -3.60 12.62 31.34
C SER A 170 -2.58 11.46 31.39
N ARG A 171 -2.29 10.89 32.57
CA ARG A 171 -1.36 9.74 32.77
C ARG A 171 -1.56 9.00 34.11
N PRO A 172 -2.51 8.06 34.23
CA PRO A 172 -2.65 7.28 35.45
C PRO A 172 -1.51 6.25 35.58
N ILE A 173 -0.73 6.31 36.66
CA ILE A 173 0.28 5.28 37.01
C ILE A 173 -0.39 4.21 37.88
N ARG A 174 -0.25 2.94 37.50
CA ARG A 174 -0.84 1.79 38.19
C ARG A 174 0.08 0.59 38.18
N SER A 175 -0.14 -0.36 39.09
CA SER A 175 0.44 -1.69 39.02
C SER A 175 -0.64 -2.78 38.83
N GLU A 176 -0.30 -3.85 38.11
CA GLU A 176 -1.21 -4.98 37.91
C GLU A 176 -1.04 -6.01 39.04
N LYS A 177 -2.16 -6.56 39.52
CA LYS A 177 -2.13 -7.63 40.54
C LYS A 177 -1.50 -8.92 40.02
N LEU A 178 -1.74 -9.22 38.75
CA LEU A 178 -1.28 -10.42 38.05
C LEU A 178 -0.28 -10.03 36.98
N TYR A 179 0.60 -10.96 36.62
CA TYR A 179 1.39 -10.83 35.40
C TYR A 179 0.43 -10.57 34.23
N THR A 180 0.73 -9.60 33.38
CA THR A 180 -0.15 -9.18 32.29
C THR A 180 0.61 -9.15 30.98
N GLN A 181 0.21 -9.99 30.03
CA GLN A 181 0.64 -9.92 28.64
C GLN A 181 -0.43 -9.21 27.82
N SER A 182 -0.04 -8.18 27.08
CA SER A 182 -0.94 -7.33 26.30
C SER A 182 -0.62 -7.37 24.81
N PHE A 183 -1.67 -7.48 24.01
CA PHE A 183 -1.62 -7.46 22.55
C PHE A 183 -2.32 -6.20 22.05
N VAL A 184 -1.61 -5.34 21.31
CA VAL A 184 -2.19 -4.11 20.79
C VAL A 184 -3.11 -4.42 19.62
N LEU A 185 -4.43 -4.32 19.85
CA LEU A 185 -5.45 -4.56 18.84
C LEU A 185 -5.60 -3.36 17.90
N ALA A 186 -5.60 -2.12 18.40
CA ALA A 186 -5.87 -0.93 17.59
C ALA A 186 -5.02 0.29 18.00
N SER A 187 -4.59 1.07 16.99
CA SER A 187 -3.76 2.28 17.08
C SER A 187 -2.35 2.08 17.69
N LYS A 188 -1.81 3.12 18.33
CA LYS A 188 -0.45 3.24 18.87
C LYS A 188 -0.51 3.83 20.27
N GLY A 189 0.34 3.31 21.15
CA GLY A 189 0.50 3.79 22.52
C GLY A 189 1.91 3.46 23.01
N ALA A 190 2.39 4.21 23.99
CA ALA A 190 3.64 3.89 24.68
C ALA A 190 3.33 3.35 26.08
N ILE A 191 4.14 2.41 26.55
CA ILE A 191 4.11 1.96 27.94
C ILE A 191 5.33 2.54 28.62
N CYS A 192 5.09 3.31 29.68
CA CYS A 192 6.15 3.91 30.50
C CYS A 192 6.16 3.19 31.85
N SER A 193 7.27 2.53 32.16
CA SER A 193 7.49 1.92 33.47
C SER A 193 7.95 2.97 34.48
N TYR A 194 7.69 2.74 35.76
CA TYR A 194 8.06 3.66 36.84
C TYR A 194 8.76 2.92 37.97
N GLN A 195 9.86 3.50 38.45
CA GLN A 195 10.43 3.17 39.75
C GLN A 195 9.72 4.00 40.82
N VAL A 196 9.18 3.35 41.84
CA VAL A 196 8.36 3.98 42.87
C VAL A 196 8.97 3.72 44.24
N GLU A 197 9.31 4.79 44.95
CA GLU A 197 9.95 4.74 46.27
C GLU A 197 9.08 5.51 47.27
N GLU A 198 8.84 4.93 48.45
CA GLU A 198 8.16 5.63 49.54
C GLU A 198 9.02 6.79 50.07
N THR A 199 8.39 7.92 50.38
CA THR A 199 9.06 9.09 50.94
C THR A 199 8.25 9.67 52.09
N SER A 200 8.92 10.02 53.18
CA SER A 200 8.33 10.79 54.28
C SER A 200 8.41 12.30 54.04
N ASP A 201 9.21 12.75 53.06
CA ASP A 201 9.40 14.17 52.72
C ASP A 201 8.35 14.62 51.69
N PRO A 202 7.42 15.53 52.06
CA PRO A 202 6.41 16.07 51.15
C PRO A 202 7.00 16.80 49.94
N SER A 203 8.22 17.34 50.04
CA SER A 203 8.86 18.08 48.94
C SER A 203 9.36 17.17 47.81
N LEU A 204 9.65 15.90 48.13
CA LEU A 204 10.10 14.88 47.17
C LEU A 204 8.93 14.01 46.67
N ALA A 205 7.75 14.14 47.27
CA ALA A 205 6.57 13.35 46.98
C ALA A 205 5.90 13.79 45.67
N THR A 206 5.98 12.93 44.66
CA THR A 206 5.31 13.14 43.35
C THR A 206 3.87 12.65 43.35
N HIS A 207 3.58 11.59 44.10
CA HIS A 207 2.30 10.90 44.13
C HIS A 207 2.00 10.36 45.53
N ARG A 208 0.80 9.82 45.72
CA ARG A 208 0.37 9.05 46.89
C ARG A 208 -0.26 7.74 46.47
N ILE A 209 -0.11 6.71 47.30
CA ILE A 209 -0.69 5.39 47.04
C ILE A 209 -2.19 5.45 47.35
N GLY A 210 -3.01 5.15 46.35
CA GLY A 210 -4.46 4.99 46.49
C GLY A 210 -4.85 3.54 46.83
N THR A 211 -5.86 3.37 47.67
CA THR A 211 -6.49 2.07 47.94
C THR A 211 -7.43 1.66 46.80
N SER A 212 -7.37 0.40 46.40
CA SER A 212 -8.23 -0.17 45.36
C SER A 212 -9.72 -0.29 45.76
N SER A 213 -10.11 0.18 46.94
CA SER A 213 -11.48 0.10 47.48
C SER A 213 -12.30 1.35 47.14
N GLY A 214 -12.64 1.53 45.87
CA GLY A 214 -13.71 2.46 45.49
C GLY A 214 -15.06 1.85 45.85
N THR A 215 -15.82 2.47 46.76
CA THR A 215 -17.21 2.08 47.03
C THR A 215 -18.07 2.35 45.79
N LYS A 216 -18.72 1.30 45.28
CA LYS A 216 -19.72 1.42 44.21
C LYS A 216 -21.00 2.01 44.79
N HIS A 217 -21.12 3.34 44.82
CA HIS A 217 -22.43 3.99 44.99
C HIS A 217 -23.00 4.32 43.63
N HIS A 218 -24.24 3.91 43.37
CA HIS A 218 -25.08 4.21 42.19
C HIS A 218 -24.31 4.78 40.97
N ASN A 219 -23.82 3.87 40.11
CA ASN A 219 -23.25 4.18 38.79
C ASN A 219 -22.06 5.17 38.75
N GLN A 220 -21.43 5.49 39.87
CA GLN A 220 -20.21 6.32 39.94
C GLN A 220 -19.04 5.52 40.52
N VAL A 221 -17.84 5.68 39.95
CA VAL A 221 -16.59 5.15 40.53
C VAL A 221 -15.90 6.31 41.23
N LEU A 222 -15.88 6.27 42.56
CA LEU A 222 -15.05 7.18 43.35
C LEU A 222 -13.57 6.85 43.11
N PRO A 223 -12.70 7.87 42.98
CA PRO A 223 -11.26 7.65 42.94
C PRO A 223 -10.80 6.92 44.22
N ALA A 224 -9.78 6.09 44.06
CA ALA A 224 -9.14 5.33 45.13
C ALA A 224 -8.93 6.19 46.38
N GLY A 225 -9.34 5.70 47.56
CA GLY A 225 -9.11 6.39 48.83
C GLY A 225 -7.61 6.55 49.08
N ASN A 226 -7.15 7.74 49.46
CA ASN A 226 -5.72 7.97 49.66
C ASN A 226 -5.25 7.31 50.97
N THR A 227 -4.26 6.42 50.92
CA THR A 227 -3.67 5.78 52.11
C THR A 227 -2.87 6.75 52.98
N GLY A 228 -2.56 7.94 52.46
CA GLY A 228 -1.68 8.91 53.10
C GLY A 228 -0.20 8.68 52.77
N VAL A 229 0.19 7.50 52.28
CA VAL A 229 1.58 7.14 51.92
C VAL A 229 2.03 7.94 50.70
N MET A 230 3.11 8.71 50.88
CA MET A 230 3.71 9.54 49.84
C MET A 230 4.81 8.77 49.11
N VAL A 231 4.88 8.92 47.79
CA VAL A 231 5.85 8.23 46.95
C VAL A 231 6.49 9.16 45.92
N ARG A 232 7.74 8.85 45.58
CA ARG A 232 8.46 9.39 44.43
C ARG A 232 8.41 8.38 43.29
N ALA A 233 7.75 8.75 42.19
CA ALA A 233 7.66 7.95 40.97
C ALA A 233 8.60 8.56 39.92
N SER A 234 9.62 7.81 39.53
CA SER A 234 10.60 8.21 38.53
C SER A 234 10.36 7.40 37.24
N PRO A 235 10.14 8.05 36.09
CA PRO A 235 9.90 7.34 34.83
C PRO A 235 11.18 6.64 34.36
N ILE A 236 11.01 5.41 33.89
CA ILE A 236 12.01 4.64 33.15
C ILE A 236 11.71 4.87 31.65
N PRO A 237 12.71 4.82 30.73
CA PRO A 237 12.46 4.98 29.30
C PRO A 237 11.26 4.16 28.81
N HIS A 238 10.44 4.78 27.96
CA HIS A 238 9.19 4.19 27.50
C HIS A 238 9.41 3.35 26.25
N ASP A 239 8.68 2.25 26.15
CA ASP A 239 8.62 1.44 24.95
C ASP A 239 7.42 1.86 24.10
N LEU A 240 7.68 2.19 22.83
CA LEU A 240 6.63 2.56 21.87
C LEU A 240 6.05 1.30 21.24
N HIS A 241 4.75 1.08 21.42
CA HIS A 241 4.02 -0.05 20.85
C HIS A 241 3.02 0.43 19.80
N SER A 242 2.91 -0.33 18.71
CA SER A 242 1.93 -0.10 17.66
C SER A 242 1.08 -1.34 17.42
N HIS A 243 0.05 -1.24 16.58
CA HIS A 243 -0.76 -2.37 16.12
C HIS A 243 0.01 -3.69 15.96
N ASN A 244 -0.51 -4.77 16.56
CA ASN A 244 0.05 -6.12 16.67
C ASN A 244 1.36 -6.23 17.47
N ALA A 245 1.79 -5.17 18.17
CA ALA A 245 2.85 -5.29 19.16
C ALA A 245 2.37 -6.07 20.40
N VAL A 246 3.32 -6.77 21.03
CA VAL A 246 3.12 -7.50 22.27
C VAL A 246 4.04 -6.91 23.32
N TYR A 247 3.53 -6.74 24.54
CA TYR A 247 4.33 -6.34 25.69
C TYR A 247 3.83 -7.01 26.96
N SER A 248 4.68 -7.09 27.97
CA SER A 248 4.37 -7.72 29.24
C SER A 248 4.65 -6.77 30.40
N ILE A 249 3.82 -6.86 31.44
CA ILE A 249 3.95 -6.12 32.69
C ILE A 249 4.03 -7.16 33.82
N ALA A 250 5.12 -7.12 34.58
CA ALA A 250 5.29 -7.98 35.75
C ALA A 250 4.28 -7.61 36.86
N ALA A 251 3.87 -8.61 37.64
CA ALA A 251 2.97 -8.38 38.77
C ALA A 251 3.58 -7.38 39.76
N GLY A 252 2.81 -6.36 40.17
CA GLY A 252 3.26 -5.30 41.08
C GLY A 252 4.10 -4.19 40.43
N ALA A 253 4.50 -4.31 39.15
CA ALA A 253 5.27 -3.27 38.46
C ALA A 253 4.40 -2.05 38.10
N TYR A 254 4.88 -0.86 38.46
CA TYR A 254 4.19 0.39 38.14
C TYR A 254 4.44 0.82 36.69
N HIS A 255 3.36 1.13 35.99
CA HIS A 255 3.39 1.55 34.60
C HIS A 255 2.27 2.56 34.29
N ALA A 256 2.41 3.30 33.19
CA ALA A 256 1.37 4.11 32.59
C ALA A 256 1.27 3.85 31.08
N THR A 257 0.05 3.79 30.57
CA THR A 257 -0.21 3.75 29.13
C THR A 257 -0.40 5.17 28.61
N ILE A 258 0.46 5.57 27.68
CA ILE A 258 0.50 6.91 27.09
C ILE A 258 -0.03 6.80 25.66
N VAL A 259 -1.18 7.41 25.42
CA VAL A 259 -1.82 7.43 24.10
C VAL A 259 -2.09 8.89 23.73
N PRO A 260 -1.86 9.35 22.48
CA PRO A 260 -2.29 10.68 22.06
C PRO A 260 -3.79 10.89 22.30
N PRO A 261 -4.24 12.08 22.77
CA PRO A 261 -5.65 12.33 23.11
C PRO A 261 -6.65 11.96 22.00
N GLU A 262 -6.27 12.15 20.74
CA GLU A 262 -7.11 11.91 19.56
C GLU A 262 -7.16 10.45 19.08
N GLU A 263 -6.34 9.56 19.66
CA GLU A 263 -6.23 8.18 19.19
C GLU A 263 -7.18 7.22 19.92
N PHE A 264 -7.78 6.30 19.17
CA PHE A 264 -8.54 5.18 19.73
C PHE A 264 -7.58 4.02 20.01
N TYR A 265 -7.38 3.64 21.27
CA TYR A 265 -6.41 2.60 21.63
C TYR A 265 -7.10 1.41 22.28
N ALA A 266 -6.81 0.20 21.77
CA ALA A 266 -7.38 -1.04 22.28
C ALA A 266 -6.31 -2.13 22.45
N THR A 267 -6.38 -2.85 23.57
CA THR A 267 -5.51 -3.99 23.87
C THR A 267 -6.31 -5.20 24.32
N LEU A 268 -5.88 -6.39 23.89
CA LEU A 268 -6.31 -7.66 24.48
C LEU A 268 -5.29 -8.05 25.54
N CYS A 269 -5.72 -8.23 26.79
CA CYS A 269 -4.85 -8.52 27.91
C CYS A 269 -5.13 -9.94 28.42
N TYR A 270 -4.09 -10.78 28.44
CA TYR A 270 -4.08 -12.07 29.13
C TYR A 270 -3.33 -11.90 30.46
N GLN A 271 -3.98 -12.28 31.56
CA GLN A 271 -3.45 -12.15 32.91
C GLN A 271 -3.44 -13.51 33.59
N ASP A 272 -2.35 -13.85 34.27
CA ASP A 272 -2.25 -15.10 35.03
C ASP A 272 -1.43 -14.93 36.31
N SER A 273 -1.77 -15.70 37.34
CA SER A 273 -1.02 -15.74 38.61
C SER A 273 0.19 -16.67 38.56
N SER A 274 0.26 -17.57 37.59
CA SER A 274 1.34 -18.57 37.48
C SER A 274 2.70 -17.93 37.20
N ARG A 275 2.73 -16.83 36.45
CA ARG A 275 3.92 -16.02 36.14
C ARG A 275 4.14 -14.86 37.14
N GLY A 276 3.35 -14.83 38.21
CA GLY A 276 3.52 -13.88 39.31
C GLY A 276 2.22 -13.22 39.75
N SER A 277 2.11 -12.98 41.06
CA SER A 277 1.04 -12.19 41.64
C SER A 277 1.58 -11.27 42.74
N SER A 278 0.96 -10.11 42.92
CA SER A 278 1.32 -9.13 43.95
C SER A 278 0.10 -8.73 44.75
N GLN A 279 0.21 -8.77 46.08
CA GLN A 279 -0.84 -8.26 46.98
C GLN A 279 -0.77 -6.73 47.15
N ASN A 280 0.34 -6.11 46.75
CA ASN A 280 0.61 -4.68 46.92
C ASN A 280 0.32 -3.88 45.64
N ALA A 281 -0.49 -4.42 44.71
CA ALA A 281 -0.85 -3.71 43.49
C ALA A 281 -1.77 -2.53 43.82
N ALA A 282 -1.38 -1.34 43.40
CA ALA A 282 -2.03 -0.08 43.76
C ALA A 282 -1.95 0.95 42.64
N SER A 283 -2.78 1.97 42.76
CA SER A 283 -2.83 3.13 41.87
C SER A 283 -2.11 4.30 42.51
N LEU A 284 -1.42 5.13 41.72
CA LEU A 284 -0.79 6.34 42.22
C LEU A 284 -1.62 7.58 41.85
N ALA A 285 -1.91 8.41 42.84
CA ALA A 285 -2.58 9.70 42.66
C ALA A 285 -1.55 10.85 42.79
N PRO A 286 -1.49 11.81 41.85
CA PRO A 286 -0.57 12.94 41.95
C PRO A 286 -0.78 13.76 43.24
N THR A 287 0.30 14.25 43.85
CA THR A 287 0.21 15.16 45.01
C THR A 287 -0.36 16.52 44.57
N GLY A 288 -1.36 17.02 45.32
CA GLY A 288 -1.93 18.36 45.10
C GLY A 288 -3.01 18.48 44.02
N VAL A 289 -3.42 17.37 43.39
CA VAL A 289 -4.54 17.36 42.42
C VAL A 289 -5.76 16.75 43.08
N GLU A 290 -6.87 17.49 43.14
CA GLU A 290 -8.13 16.92 43.63
C GLU A 290 -8.62 15.81 42.68
N PRO A 291 -9.05 14.66 43.22
CA PRO A 291 -9.58 13.57 42.41
C PRO A 291 -10.85 14.01 41.67
N ARG A 292 -10.82 14.04 40.33
CA ARG A 292 -12.05 14.26 39.53
C ARG A 292 -12.85 12.96 39.45
N LEU A 293 -14.17 13.07 39.59
CA LEU A 293 -15.11 11.95 39.45
C LEU A 293 -14.98 11.34 38.04
N THR A 294 -14.77 10.02 38.00
CA THR A 294 -14.77 9.21 36.78
C THR A 294 -16.17 9.18 36.18
N THR A 295 -16.30 9.56 34.90
CA THR A 295 -17.56 9.48 34.15
C THR A 295 -18.03 8.04 33.94
N ARG A 296 -19.36 7.89 33.78
CA ARG A 296 -20.06 6.64 33.45
C ARG A 296 -19.57 6.11 32.09
N VAL A 297 -19.73 4.80 31.85
CA VAL A 297 -19.70 4.24 30.48
C VAL A 297 -20.61 5.12 29.59
N PRO A 298 -20.13 5.63 28.45
CA PRO A 298 -20.93 6.51 27.60
C PRO A 298 -22.29 5.88 27.27
N ASP A 299 -23.37 6.66 27.39
CA ASP A 299 -24.71 6.17 27.12
C ASP A 299 -24.81 5.67 25.66
N GLY A 300 -25.43 4.50 25.46
CA GLY A 300 -25.58 3.88 24.14
C GLY A 300 -24.37 3.05 23.66
N LEU A 301 -23.24 3.04 24.38
CA LEU A 301 -22.10 2.20 24.01
C LEU A 301 -22.31 0.74 24.41
N THR A 302 -22.33 -0.17 23.43
CA THR A 302 -22.46 -1.62 23.64
C THR A 302 -21.16 -2.37 23.30
N PRO A 303 -20.93 -3.57 23.85
CA PRO A 303 -19.81 -4.45 23.48
C PRO A 303 -19.72 -4.72 21.97
N ALA A 304 -20.85 -4.90 21.29
CA ALA A 304 -20.91 -5.09 19.84
C ALA A 304 -20.42 -3.84 19.09
N LEU A 305 -20.85 -2.65 19.52
CA LEU A 305 -20.36 -1.38 18.96
C LEU A 305 -18.85 -1.21 19.22
N LEU A 306 -18.37 -1.56 20.42
CA LEU A 306 -16.94 -1.51 20.75
C LEU A 306 -16.11 -2.45 19.88
N ALA A 307 -16.56 -3.70 19.70
CA ALA A 307 -15.90 -4.69 18.85
C ALA A 307 -15.89 -4.23 17.38
N ARG A 308 -16.99 -3.66 16.89
CA ARG A 308 -17.06 -3.04 15.56
C ARG A 308 -16.05 -1.88 15.43
N ALA A 309 -15.93 -1.00 16.42
CA ALA A 309 -14.97 0.11 16.40
C ALA A 309 -13.51 -0.36 16.35
N ILE A 310 -13.17 -1.38 17.13
CA ILE A 310 -11.84 -2.00 17.11
C ILE A 310 -11.56 -2.59 15.71
N GLY A 311 -12.50 -3.37 15.16
CA GLY A 311 -12.37 -3.94 13.82
C GLY A 311 -12.24 -2.90 12.71
N ALA A 312 -13.01 -1.82 12.79
CA ALA A 312 -12.92 -0.68 11.88
C ALA A 312 -11.54 -0.03 11.90
N THR A 313 -11.05 0.27 13.10
CA THR A 313 -9.77 0.94 13.30
C THR A 313 -8.65 0.05 12.78
N ARG A 314 -8.71 -1.26 13.04
CA ARG A 314 -7.78 -2.26 12.49
C ARG A 314 -7.78 -2.26 10.96
N SER A 315 -8.96 -2.35 10.35
CA SER A 315 -9.12 -2.31 8.89
C SER A 315 -8.57 -1.01 8.30
N TRP A 316 -8.88 0.13 8.91
CA TRP A 316 -8.38 1.44 8.51
C TRP A 316 -6.85 1.50 8.53
N PHE A 317 -6.20 1.08 9.63
CA PHE A 317 -4.73 1.09 9.73
C PHE A 317 -4.08 0.13 8.73
N SER A 318 -4.71 -1.02 8.46
CA SER A 318 -4.27 -1.96 7.43
C SER A 318 -4.30 -1.32 6.04
N ARG A 319 -5.44 -0.72 5.67
CA ARG A 319 -5.60 0.01 4.40
C ARG A 319 -4.63 1.17 4.28
N MET A 320 -4.46 1.98 5.32
CA MET A 320 -3.50 3.09 5.32
C MET A 320 -2.06 2.63 5.18
N ARG A 321 -1.67 1.50 5.79
CA ARG A 321 -0.34 0.92 5.64
C ARG A 321 -0.11 0.38 4.23
N SER A 322 -1.09 -0.36 3.70
CA SER A 322 -1.07 -0.88 2.34
C SER A 322 -1.00 0.25 1.32
N GLY A 323 -1.86 1.27 1.43
CA GLY A 323 -1.86 2.42 0.55
C GLY A 323 -0.55 3.22 0.61
N LYS A 324 0.06 3.37 1.79
CA LYS A 324 1.39 3.98 1.94
C LYS A 324 2.50 3.14 1.31
N LYS A 325 2.39 1.81 1.37
CA LYS A 325 3.34 0.91 0.72
C LYS A 325 3.26 1.09 -0.80
N HIS A 326 2.06 1.02 -1.36
CA HIS A 326 1.80 1.31 -2.78
C HIS A 326 2.35 2.69 -3.18
N ALA A 327 2.06 3.75 -2.41
CA ALA A 327 2.54 5.10 -2.68
C ALA A 327 4.07 5.21 -2.69
N ARG A 328 4.77 4.52 -1.76
CA ARG A 328 6.25 4.46 -1.77
C ARG A 328 6.82 3.74 -2.98
N GLN A 329 6.05 2.82 -3.56
CA GLN A 329 6.39 2.07 -4.77
C GLN A 329 5.90 2.80 -6.04
N ALA A 330 5.34 4.02 -5.90
CA ALA A 330 4.69 4.77 -6.98
C ALA A 330 3.51 4.04 -7.66
N GLU A 331 2.92 3.06 -6.97
CA GLU A 331 1.70 2.33 -7.38
C GLU A 331 0.46 3.16 -6.95
N TRP A 332 0.29 4.34 -7.57
CA TRP A 332 -0.64 5.37 -7.09
C TRP A 332 -2.11 4.93 -7.06
N GLU A 333 -2.54 4.05 -7.95
CA GLU A 333 -3.93 3.58 -8.02
C GLU A 333 -4.22 2.54 -6.94
N GLY A 334 -3.26 1.65 -6.65
CA GLY A 334 -3.30 0.79 -5.48
C GLY A 334 -3.38 1.62 -4.20
N ALA A 335 -2.60 2.70 -4.13
CA ALA A 335 -2.64 3.65 -3.03
C ALA A 335 -4.01 4.36 -2.93
N LEU A 336 -4.52 4.92 -4.03
CA LEU A 336 -5.82 5.59 -4.09
C LEU A 336 -6.95 4.65 -3.70
N ARG A 337 -6.97 3.41 -4.19
CA ARG A 337 -7.98 2.41 -3.82
C ARG A 337 -7.97 2.14 -2.32
N ASP A 338 -6.79 1.89 -1.75
CA ASP A 338 -6.67 1.63 -0.31
C ASP A 338 -7.05 2.85 0.53
N PHE A 339 -6.65 4.05 0.12
CA PHE A 339 -7.04 5.29 0.82
C PHE A 339 -8.53 5.59 0.67
N SER A 340 -9.14 5.39 -0.51
CA SER A 340 -10.59 5.52 -0.70
C SER A 340 -11.37 4.51 0.13
N TYR A 341 -10.88 3.27 0.24
CA TYR A 341 -11.46 2.29 1.18
C TYR A 341 -11.31 2.77 2.62
N ALA A 342 -10.13 3.26 3.02
CA ALA A 342 -9.93 3.82 4.35
C ALA A 342 -10.88 4.99 4.63
N LEU A 343 -11.18 5.82 3.63
CA LEU A 343 -12.15 6.91 3.73
C LEU A 343 -13.58 6.39 3.91
N SER A 344 -13.98 5.36 3.17
CA SER A 344 -15.33 4.77 3.30
C SER A 344 -15.54 4.09 4.65
N ILE A 345 -14.48 3.57 5.27
CA ILE A 345 -14.52 3.15 6.67
C ILE A 345 -14.85 4.35 7.55
N CYS A 346 -14.23 5.53 7.37
CA CYS A 346 -14.58 6.69 8.20
C CYS A 346 -16.08 7.05 8.13
N ASP A 347 -16.74 6.87 6.98
CA ASP A 347 -18.19 7.07 6.82
C ASP A 347 -19.05 6.01 7.52
N ALA A 348 -18.70 4.74 7.36
CA ALA A 348 -19.43 3.62 7.99
C ALA A 348 -19.35 3.61 9.53
N PHE A 349 -18.45 4.42 10.10
CA PHE A 349 -18.14 4.50 11.52
C PHE A 349 -18.32 5.92 12.10
N ALA A 350 -19.05 6.80 11.41
CA ALA A 350 -19.27 8.21 11.81
C ALA A 350 -19.93 8.42 13.19
N SER A 351 -20.51 7.37 13.79
CA SER A 351 -21.08 7.40 15.14
C SER A 351 -20.04 7.38 16.27
N PHE A 352 -18.77 7.11 15.98
CA PHE A 352 -17.68 7.24 16.94
C PHE A 352 -17.10 8.65 16.85
N ALA A 353 -17.02 9.37 17.98
CA ALA A 353 -16.74 10.80 18.09
C ALA A 353 -15.34 11.28 17.58
N HIS A 354 -14.62 10.43 16.85
CA HIS A 354 -13.20 10.53 16.51
C HIS A 354 -12.91 10.17 15.05
N ALA A 355 -13.95 9.97 14.23
CA ALA A 355 -13.80 9.74 12.80
C ALA A 355 -13.05 10.89 12.10
N LYS A 356 -13.16 12.12 12.61
CA LYS A 356 -12.56 13.33 12.01
C LYS A 356 -11.05 13.25 11.84
N ILE A 357 -10.29 12.84 12.86
CA ILE A 357 -8.82 12.76 12.77
C ILE A 357 -8.36 11.68 11.79
N TYR A 358 -9.05 10.53 11.79
CA TYR A 358 -8.78 9.47 10.80
C TYR A 358 -9.14 9.93 9.40
N ARG A 359 -10.28 10.62 9.23
CA ARG A 359 -10.73 11.19 7.96
C ARG A 359 -9.72 12.21 7.43
N CYS A 360 -9.34 13.18 8.26
CA CYS A 360 -8.31 14.17 7.98
C CYS A 360 -7.01 13.52 7.47
N ARG A 361 -6.54 12.48 8.16
CA ARG A 361 -5.33 11.75 7.77
C ARG A 361 -5.46 11.02 6.45
N VAL A 362 -6.61 10.41 6.14
CA VAL A 362 -6.86 9.77 4.83
C VAL A 362 -6.93 10.81 3.72
N LEU A 363 -7.70 11.89 3.94
CA LEU A 363 -7.88 12.98 2.99
C LEU A 363 -6.54 13.61 2.61
N LYS A 364 -5.64 13.77 3.58
CA LYS A 364 -4.26 14.19 3.35
C LYS A 364 -3.50 13.24 2.40
N GLU A 365 -3.58 11.93 2.60
CA GLU A 365 -2.91 10.96 1.71
C GLU A 365 -3.57 10.91 0.31
N LEU A 366 -4.90 11.03 0.22
CA LEU A 366 -5.62 11.15 -1.05
C LEU A 366 -5.22 12.41 -1.81
N GLY A 367 -5.11 13.54 -1.11
CA GLY A 367 -4.63 14.81 -1.67
C GLY A 367 -3.22 14.67 -2.25
N LEU A 368 -2.30 14.08 -1.47
CA LEU A 368 -0.94 13.82 -1.91
C LEU A 368 -0.89 12.88 -3.12
N ALA A 369 -1.64 11.78 -3.10
CA ALA A 369 -1.67 10.81 -4.19
C ALA A 369 -2.22 11.44 -5.48
N ASN A 370 -3.33 12.19 -5.41
CA ASN A 370 -3.90 12.88 -6.58
C ASN A 370 -2.93 13.94 -7.14
N ARG A 371 -2.23 14.68 -6.29
CA ARG A 371 -1.20 15.64 -6.73
C ARG A 371 -0.07 14.93 -7.49
N CYS A 372 0.40 13.78 -7.01
CA CYS A 372 1.50 13.03 -7.63
C CYS A 372 1.16 12.46 -9.02
N ILE A 373 -0.12 12.39 -9.39
CA ILE A 373 -0.58 11.96 -10.72
C ILE A 373 -1.21 13.11 -11.54
N GLY A 374 -1.00 14.37 -11.11
CA GLY A 374 -1.46 15.56 -11.84
C GLY A 374 -2.94 15.91 -11.68
N ARG A 375 -3.72 15.21 -10.83
CA ARG A 375 -5.14 15.50 -10.57
C ARG A 375 -5.31 16.61 -9.54
N TYR A 376 -4.89 17.83 -9.88
CA TYR A 376 -4.78 18.94 -8.94
C TYR A 376 -6.12 19.40 -8.34
N GLU A 377 -7.20 19.40 -9.12
CA GLU A 377 -8.53 19.79 -8.64
C GLU A 377 -9.05 18.81 -7.58
N GLN A 378 -8.93 17.50 -7.82
CA GLN A 378 -9.26 16.49 -6.82
C GLN A 378 -8.34 16.59 -5.60
N ALA A 379 -7.03 16.78 -5.82
CA ALA A 379 -6.08 16.92 -4.73
C ALA A 379 -6.45 18.09 -3.81
N MET A 380 -6.76 19.25 -4.41
CA MET A 380 -7.20 20.44 -3.69
C MET A 380 -8.48 20.19 -2.90
N ALA A 381 -9.49 19.57 -3.51
CA ALA A 381 -10.75 19.26 -2.85
C ALA A 381 -10.56 18.39 -1.59
N PHE A 382 -9.75 17.32 -1.70
CA PHE A 382 -9.43 16.47 -0.56
C PHE A 382 -8.67 17.22 0.54
N LEU A 383 -7.68 18.04 0.17
CA LEU A 383 -6.87 18.81 1.13
C LEU A 383 -7.70 19.88 1.86
N GLN A 384 -8.58 20.58 1.15
CA GLN A 384 -9.51 21.55 1.74
C GLN A 384 -10.49 20.85 2.69
N GLN A 385 -11.06 19.71 2.31
CA GLN A 385 -11.90 18.93 3.21
C GLN A 385 -11.11 18.45 4.44
N GLY A 386 -9.85 18.05 4.27
CA GLY A 386 -8.97 17.68 5.38
C GLY A 386 -8.74 18.82 6.38
N LEU A 387 -8.59 20.06 5.89
CA LEU A 387 -8.47 21.25 6.75
C LEU A 387 -9.76 21.51 7.54
N VAL A 388 -10.92 21.36 6.91
CA VAL A 388 -12.22 21.48 7.59
C VAL A 388 -12.37 20.41 8.69
N GLU A 389 -11.95 19.17 8.42
CA GLU A 389 -11.99 18.09 9.42
C GLU A 389 -11.00 18.30 10.58
N ASN A 390 -9.86 18.95 10.31
CA ASN A 390 -8.87 19.28 11.33
C ASN A 390 -9.36 20.36 12.31
N GLY A 391 -10.12 21.35 11.81
CA GLY A 391 -10.49 22.54 12.58
C GLY A 391 -9.36 23.54 12.73
N ASP A 392 -9.55 24.52 13.63
CA ASP A 392 -8.74 25.75 13.70
C ASP A 392 -7.47 25.63 14.56
N GLU A 393 -7.21 24.49 15.19
CA GLU A 393 -6.03 24.30 16.02
C GLU A 393 -4.75 24.07 15.20
N ALA A 394 -3.64 24.65 15.68
CA ALA A 394 -2.31 24.45 15.11
C ALA A 394 -1.79 23.03 15.43
N THR A 395 -2.21 22.05 14.64
CA THR A 395 -1.84 20.63 14.75
C THR A 395 -0.74 20.27 13.75
N GLN A 396 -0.15 19.07 13.91
CA GLN A 396 0.76 18.53 12.91
C GLN A 396 0.06 18.29 11.56
N GLU A 397 -1.19 17.86 11.62
CA GLU A 397 -2.05 17.63 10.46
C GLU A 397 -2.31 18.93 9.68
N LEU A 398 -2.60 20.06 10.35
CA LEU A 398 -2.72 21.39 9.73
C LEU A 398 -1.47 21.76 8.92
N ILE A 399 -0.29 21.60 9.51
CA ILE A 399 1.00 21.94 8.89
C ILE A 399 1.23 21.12 7.61
N ILE A 400 0.87 19.84 7.62
CA ILE A 400 1.08 18.99 6.44
C ILE A 400 0.04 19.33 5.36
N LEU A 401 -1.24 19.47 5.74
CA LEU A 401 -2.33 19.79 4.81
C LEU A 401 -2.12 21.14 4.11
N SER A 402 -1.83 22.19 4.88
CA SER A 402 -1.56 23.54 4.33
C SER A 402 -0.34 23.54 3.40
N GLY A 403 0.73 22.82 3.76
CA GLY A 403 1.90 22.67 2.90
C GLY A 403 1.62 21.95 1.58
N GLU A 404 0.85 20.86 1.59
CA GLU A 404 0.45 20.20 0.34
C GLU A 404 -0.51 21.06 -0.48
N LEU A 405 -1.47 21.73 0.18
CA LEU A 405 -2.42 22.61 -0.49
C LEU A 405 -1.69 23.75 -1.21
N GLY A 406 -0.71 24.37 -0.55
CA GLY A 406 0.11 25.40 -1.17
C GLY A 406 0.88 24.89 -2.39
N VAL A 407 1.38 23.65 -2.38
CA VAL A 407 2.04 23.07 -3.56
C VAL A 407 1.04 22.87 -4.70
N VAL A 408 -0.16 22.34 -4.41
CA VAL A 408 -1.22 22.14 -5.40
C VAL A 408 -1.63 23.47 -6.02
N THR A 409 -1.97 24.47 -5.21
CA THR A 409 -2.42 25.78 -5.70
C THR A 409 -1.31 26.48 -6.50
N ARG A 410 -0.04 26.34 -6.08
CA ARG A 410 1.11 26.86 -6.86
C ARG A 410 1.24 26.19 -8.23
N HIS A 411 1.08 24.86 -8.31
CA HIS A 411 1.14 24.16 -9.60
C HIS A 411 -0.03 24.52 -10.53
N MET A 412 -1.19 24.87 -9.96
CA MET A 412 -2.33 25.44 -10.68
C MET A 412 -2.17 26.93 -11.04
N GLY A 413 -1.04 27.57 -10.70
CA GLY A 413 -0.79 29.00 -10.95
C GLY A 413 -1.52 29.97 -10.01
N ARG A 414 -2.16 29.47 -8.94
CA ARG A 414 -2.89 30.27 -7.93
C ARG A 414 -1.92 30.76 -6.85
N LEU A 415 -1.01 31.64 -7.22
CA LEU A 415 0.16 32.02 -6.42
C LEU A 415 -0.18 32.71 -5.09
N ASP A 416 -1.18 33.58 -5.06
CA ASP A 416 -1.62 34.25 -3.81
C ASP A 416 -2.14 33.24 -2.77
N GLU A 417 -2.94 32.27 -3.21
CA GLU A 417 -3.45 31.21 -2.34
C GLU A 417 -2.33 30.27 -1.88
N ALA A 418 -1.37 29.99 -2.76
CA ALA A 418 -0.18 29.23 -2.38
C ALA A 418 0.63 29.95 -1.30
N GLN A 419 0.87 31.25 -1.47
CA GLN A 419 1.58 32.08 -0.49
C GLN A 419 0.87 32.06 0.86
N GLN A 420 -0.46 32.23 0.89
CA GLN A 420 -1.26 32.14 2.14
C GLN A 420 -1.15 30.77 2.81
N ALA A 421 -1.26 29.68 2.04
CA ALA A 421 -1.17 28.33 2.56
C ALA A 421 0.24 28.01 3.12
N PHE A 422 1.30 28.44 2.43
CA PHE A 422 2.66 28.27 2.94
C PHE A 422 2.96 29.16 4.15
N GLN A 423 2.37 30.36 4.23
CA GLN A 423 2.51 31.24 5.39
C GLN A 423 1.87 30.60 6.63
N LEU A 424 0.65 30.06 6.48
CA LEU A 424 -0.02 29.28 7.53
C LEU A 424 0.85 28.10 7.98
N GLN A 425 1.45 27.37 7.04
CA GLN A 425 2.37 26.28 7.35
C GLN A 425 3.59 26.77 8.15
N TYR A 426 4.23 27.86 7.71
CA TYR A 426 5.42 28.42 8.34
C TYR A 426 5.13 28.86 9.77
N ASP A 427 4.06 29.62 9.99
CA ASP A 427 3.69 30.14 11.31
C ASP A 427 3.32 29.03 12.29
N ALA A 428 2.54 28.03 11.84
CA ALA A 428 2.19 26.87 12.65
C ALA A 428 3.43 26.01 12.97
N ALA A 429 4.31 25.76 12.00
CA ALA A 429 5.55 25.01 12.23
C ALA A 429 6.50 25.73 13.18
N LYS A 430 6.60 27.06 13.08
CA LYS A 430 7.39 27.89 13.99
C LYS A 430 6.85 27.83 15.42
N LYS A 431 5.52 27.93 15.58
CA LYS A 431 4.84 27.81 16.88
C LYS A 431 5.09 26.46 17.55
N LEU A 432 5.09 25.37 16.78
CA LEU A 432 5.38 24.02 17.29
C LEU A 432 6.88 23.68 17.35
N GLN A 433 7.77 24.63 17.00
CA GLN A 433 9.21 24.42 16.88
C GLN A 433 9.59 23.22 15.99
N TRP A 434 8.79 22.99 14.95
CA TRP A 434 8.97 21.85 14.06
C TRP A 434 9.83 22.23 12.85
N GLN A 435 11.15 22.14 13.04
CA GLN A 435 12.16 22.60 12.09
C GLN A 435 12.00 22.05 10.67
N LYS A 436 11.55 20.81 10.56
CA LYS A 436 11.45 20.12 9.28
C LYS A 436 10.36 20.73 8.37
N PRO A 437 9.08 20.80 8.76
CA PRO A 437 8.09 21.55 8.00
C PRO A 437 8.38 23.03 7.87
N LEU A 438 9.00 23.66 8.88
CA LEU A 438 9.42 25.07 8.80
C LEU A 438 10.36 25.30 7.62
N CYS A 439 11.39 24.46 7.51
CA CYS A 439 12.36 24.48 6.42
C CYS A 439 11.64 24.29 5.08
N ARG A 440 10.69 23.34 4.97
CA ARG A 440 9.89 23.16 3.73
C ARG A 440 9.06 24.40 3.39
N ALA A 441 8.38 24.98 4.37
CA ALA A 441 7.47 26.11 4.20
C ALA A 441 8.21 27.35 3.69
N VAL A 442 9.35 27.72 4.32
CA VAL A 442 10.12 28.90 3.91
C VAL A 442 10.68 28.79 2.50
N GLY A 443 11.14 27.59 2.11
CA GLY A 443 11.61 27.35 0.75
C GLY A 443 10.49 27.45 -0.30
N ASN A 444 9.25 27.14 0.08
CA ASN A 444 8.08 27.28 -0.80
C ASN A 444 7.53 28.70 -0.82
N LEU A 445 7.54 29.42 0.30
CA LEU A 445 7.26 30.86 0.35
C LEU A 445 8.21 31.63 -0.55
N GLY A 446 9.52 31.35 -0.47
CA GLY A 446 10.50 32.00 -1.32
C GLY A 446 10.19 31.78 -2.80
N MET A 447 9.77 30.57 -3.16
CA MET A 447 9.41 30.26 -4.55
C MET A 447 8.11 30.92 -5.00
N ALA A 448 7.08 30.98 -4.15
CA ALA A 448 5.84 31.70 -4.44
C ALA A 448 6.10 33.21 -4.61
N ASN A 449 6.94 33.80 -3.74
CA ASN A 449 7.33 35.20 -3.82
C ASN A 449 8.15 35.52 -5.07
N PHE A 450 9.05 34.63 -5.48
CA PHE A 450 9.74 34.77 -6.77
C PHE A 450 8.75 34.75 -7.94
N GLN A 451 7.81 33.81 -7.97
CA GLN A 451 6.85 33.73 -9.06
C GLN A 451 5.93 34.97 -9.09
N LEU A 452 5.52 35.47 -7.92
CA LEU A 452 4.78 36.72 -7.80
C LEU A 452 5.62 37.94 -8.20
N SER A 453 6.92 37.98 -7.91
CA SER A 453 7.80 39.08 -8.35
C SER A 453 7.91 39.12 -9.87
N GLN A 454 8.01 37.97 -10.53
CA GLN A 454 8.02 37.88 -11.99
C GLN A 454 6.69 38.33 -12.60
N GLN A 455 5.56 37.91 -12.01
CA GLN A 455 4.22 38.27 -12.50
C GLN A 455 3.88 39.76 -12.29
N ARG A 456 4.33 40.34 -11.17
CA ARG A 456 3.99 41.71 -10.75
C ARG A 456 5.08 42.73 -11.07
N HIS A 457 6.25 42.27 -11.50
CA HIS A 457 7.47 43.08 -11.65
C HIS A 457 7.81 43.84 -10.35
N ASP A 458 7.87 43.11 -9.22
CA ASP A 458 8.11 43.68 -7.89
C ASP A 458 9.43 43.18 -7.28
N ASP A 459 10.46 44.03 -7.32
CA ASP A 459 11.79 43.73 -6.79
C ASP A 459 11.80 43.45 -5.28
N ARG A 460 10.84 44.00 -4.52
CA ARG A 460 10.76 43.73 -3.07
C ARG A 460 10.37 42.29 -2.79
N LEU A 461 9.50 41.71 -3.63
CA LEU A 461 9.14 40.30 -3.55
C LEU A 461 10.32 39.42 -3.96
N LEU A 462 11.14 39.86 -4.92
CA LEU A 462 12.36 39.16 -5.31
C LEU A 462 13.40 39.14 -4.19
N ASP A 463 13.63 40.27 -3.52
CA ASP A 463 14.52 40.35 -2.35
C ASP A 463 14.03 39.50 -1.17
N LEU A 464 12.72 39.48 -0.94
CA LEU A 464 12.10 38.61 0.06
C LEU A 464 12.28 37.13 -0.30
N ALA A 465 12.11 36.76 -1.57
CA ALA A 465 12.33 35.40 -2.06
C ALA A 465 13.77 34.94 -1.82
N ILE A 466 14.75 35.79 -2.12
CA ILE A 466 16.18 35.51 -1.87
C ILE A 466 16.45 35.29 -0.38
N THR A 467 15.91 36.17 0.47
CA THR A 467 16.05 36.06 1.93
C THR A 467 15.50 34.72 2.45
N GLN A 468 14.29 34.36 2.02
CA GLN A 468 13.63 33.11 2.43
C GLN A 468 14.34 31.86 1.89
N LEU A 469 14.89 31.91 0.68
CA LEU A 469 15.64 30.79 0.11
C LEU A 469 17.03 30.64 0.76
N HIS A 470 17.65 31.73 1.24
CA HIS A 470 18.84 31.63 2.10
C HIS A 470 18.51 31.01 3.46
N GLU A 471 17.41 31.42 4.10
CA GLU A 471 16.93 30.78 5.35
C GLU A 471 16.68 29.28 5.14
N ARG A 472 16.07 28.89 4.01
CA ARG A 472 15.90 27.48 3.62
C ARG A 472 17.22 26.71 3.60
N VAL A 473 18.25 27.25 2.95
CA VAL A 473 19.57 26.62 2.84
C VAL A 473 20.19 26.43 4.22
N GLN A 474 20.18 27.47 5.06
CA GLN A 474 20.73 27.42 6.41
C GLN A 474 20.01 26.39 7.29
N LEU A 475 18.68 26.36 7.26
CA LEU A 475 17.90 25.38 7.99
C LEU A 475 18.14 23.94 7.50
N ALA A 476 18.33 23.75 6.19
CA ALA A 476 18.63 22.44 5.62
C ALA A 476 20.00 21.93 6.08
N GLN A 477 21.02 22.79 6.07
CA GLN A 477 22.36 22.48 6.58
C GLN A 477 22.31 22.09 8.06
N HIS A 478 21.63 22.89 8.89
CA HIS A 478 21.46 22.59 10.31
C HIS A 478 20.77 21.25 10.55
N LEU A 479 19.71 20.93 9.79
CA LEU A 479 19.04 19.63 9.85
C LEU A 479 19.96 18.46 9.49
N GLY A 480 20.95 18.68 8.61
CA GLY A 480 21.98 17.71 8.26
C GLY A 480 22.98 17.47 9.39
N GLU A 481 23.38 18.52 10.10
CA GLU A 481 24.30 18.47 11.25
C GLU A 481 23.70 17.65 12.41
N VAL A 482 22.44 17.92 12.76
CA VAL A 482 21.73 17.23 13.87
C VAL A 482 21.08 15.91 13.44
N ALA A 483 21.33 15.44 12.22
CA ALA A 483 20.65 14.26 11.67
C ALA A 483 20.89 12.97 12.47
N ALA A 484 22.05 12.87 13.13
CA ALA A 484 22.46 11.72 13.93
C ALA A 484 21.81 11.67 15.32
N ASP A 485 21.17 12.75 15.76
CA ASP A 485 20.73 12.89 17.15
C ASP A 485 19.61 11.89 17.49
N GLY A 486 19.90 11.04 18.47
CA GLY A 486 18.94 10.13 19.10
C GLY A 486 18.33 9.05 18.20
N VAL A 487 18.99 8.70 17.08
CA VAL A 487 18.45 7.71 16.12
C VAL A 487 19.49 6.71 15.61
N SER A 488 19.02 5.62 15.02
CA SER A 488 19.89 4.60 14.40
C SER A 488 20.67 5.16 13.19
N PRO A 489 21.82 4.56 12.84
CA PRO A 489 22.62 4.99 11.68
C PRO A 489 21.83 5.05 10.36
N ALA A 490 20.93 4.10 10.12
CA ALA A 490 20.07 4.09 8.94
C ALA A 490 19.11 5.29 8.90
N LYS A 491 18.48 5.63 10.04
CA LYS A 491 17.62 6.82 10.15
C LYS A 491 18.43 8.11 10.02
N ALA A 492 19.64 8.15 10.58
CA ALA A 492 20.54 9.28 10.44
C ALA A 492 20.94 9.51 8.97
N ALA A 493 21.30 8.45 8.24
CA ALA A 493 21.61 8.52 6.81
C ALA A 493 20.43 9.05 5.99
N SER A 494 19.22 8.52 6.22
CA SER A 494 17.99 8.99 5.57
C SER A 494 17.70 10.47 5.86
N ARG A 495 17.87 10.91 7.11
CA ARG A 495 17.73 12.33 7.50
C ARG A 495 18.75 13.24 6.80
N ARG A 496 20.02 12.80 6.70
CA ARG A 496 21.07 13.55 5.97
C ARG A 496 20.77 13.65 4.49
N GLN A 497 20.38 12.56 3.83
CA GLN A 497 19.99 12.58 2.42
C GLN A 497 18.84 13.58 2.17
N LEU A 498 17.85 13.62 3.06
CA LEU A 498 16.77 14.60 2.97
C LEU A 498 17.26 16.04 3.14
N ALA A 499 18.14 16.30 4.11
CA ALA A 499 18.74 17.62 4.33
C ALA A 499 19.52 18.10 3.11
N VAL A 500 20.38 17.24 2.53
CA VAL A 500 21.14 17.54 1.30
C VAL A 500 20.22 17.80 0.12
N THR A 501 19.16 17.01 -0.03
CA THR A 501 18.12 17.23 -1.05
C THR A 501 17.52 18.62 -0.90
N TRP A 502 17.17 19.01 0.32
CA TRP A 502 16.54 20.28 0.63
C TRP A 502 17.45 21.49 0.42
N GLU A 503 18.73 21.33 0.74
CA GLU A 503 19.77 22.32 0.45
C GLU A 503 19.96 22.50 -1.07
N SER A 504 20.10 21.40 -1.81
CA SER A 504 20.25 21.41 -3.28
C SER A 504 19.08 22.11 -3.98
N ILE A 505 17.84 21.88 -3.54
CA ILE A 505 16.65 22.60 -4.03
C ILE A 505 16.75 24.10 -3.71
N GLY A 506 17.11 24.45 -2.47
CA GLY A 506 17.23 25.86 -2.06
C GLY A 506 18.24 26.61 -2.93
N GLN A 507 19.42 26.01 -3.14
CA GLN A 507 20.47 26.54 -4.01
C GLN A 507 20.02 26.65 -5.48
N SER A 508 19.33 25.64 -5.99
CA SER A 508 18.76 25.66 -7.34
C SER A 508 17.76 26.80 -7.53
N ARG A 509 16.89 27.03 -6.54
CA ARG A 509 15.91 28.12 -6.57
C ARG A 509 16.55 29.50 -6.41
N LEU A 510 17.61 29.63 -5.60
CA LEU A 510 18.40 30.87 -5.53
C LEU A 510 18.98 31.27 -6.89
N SER A 511 19.36 30.30 -7.71
CA SER A 511 19.87 30.59 -9.07
C SER A 511 18.85 31.33 -9.93
N LEU A 512 17.55 31.01 -9.77
CA LEU A 512 16.46 31.69 -10.46
C LEU A 512 16.37 33.15 -10.03
N CYS A 513 16.42 33.40 -8.73
CA CYS A 513 16.35 34.75 -8.19
C CYS A 513 17.55 35.61 -8.62
N PHE A 514 18.77 35.08 -8.54
CA PHE A 514 19.96 35.82 -8.98
C PHE A 514 19.97 36.07 -10.49
N ALA A 515 19.49 35.12 -11.29
CA ALA A 515 19.32 35.35 -12.72
C ALA A 515 18.30 36.47 -12.99
N ALA A 516 17.18 36.51 -12.26
CA ALA A 516 16.18 37.59 -12.38
C ALA A 516 16.71 38.96 -11.95
N GLN A 517 17.61 39.01 -10.95
CA GLN A 517 18.33 40.24 -10.57
C GLN A 517 19.42 40.65 -11.58
N GLY A 518 19.70 39.84 -12.61
CA GLY A 518 20.80 40.06 -13.56
C GLY A 518 22.18 39.68 -13.01
N ASN A 519 22.26 39.10 -11.81
CA ASN A 519 23.51 38.61 -11.22
C ASN A 519 23.82 37.19 -11.72
N THR A 520 24.23 37.10 -13.00
CA THR A 520 24.42 35.82 -13.70
C THR A 520 25.55 34.98 -13.08
N GLN A 521 26.59 35.58 -12.50
CA GLN A 521 27.67 34.82 -11.85
C GLN A 521 27.19 34.16 -10.56
N ALA A 522 26.49 34.89 -9.69
CA ALA A 522 25.93 34.30 -8.48
C ALA A 522 24.92 33.18 -8.82
N ALA A 523 24.14 33.34 -9.89
CA ALA A 523 23.23 32.30 -10.37
C ALA A 523 23.98 31.01 -10.75
N VAL A 524 25.08 31.12 -11.50
CA VAL A 524 25.93 29.98 -11.88
C VAL A 524 26.56 29.32 -10.66
N ASP A 525 27.08 30.12 -9.71
CA ASP A 525 27.78 29.61 -8.52
C ASP A 525 26.85 28.78 -7.63
N VAL A 526 25.64 29.29 -7.33
CA VAL A 526 24.67 28.54 -6.50
C VAL A 526 24.08 27.35 -7.24
N ALA A 527 23.82 27.44 -8.54
CA ALA A 527 23.33 26.30 -9.31
C ALA A 527 24.39 25.18 -9.42
N HIS A 528 25.67 25.55 -9.54
CA HIS A 528 26.77 24.59 -9.52
C HIS A 528 26.93 23.94 -8.14
N ALA A 529 26.78 24.70 -7.05
CA ALA A 529 26.76 24.15 -5.69
C ALA A 529 25.60 23.16 -5.50
N ALA A 530 24.40 23.48 -6.01
CA ALA A 530 23.25 22.58 -6.01
C ALA A 530 23.54 21.26 -6.73
N LEU A 531 24.16 21.34 -7.92
CA LEU A 531 24.55 20.18 -8.70
C LEU A 531 25.60 19.33 -7.97
N LYS A 532 26.59 19.93 -7.29
CA LYS A 532 27.55 19.16 -6.48
C LYS A 532 26.88 18.36 -5.37
N LEU A 533 25.91 18.96 -4.68
CA LEU A 533 25.14 18.27 -3.64
C LEU A 533 24.32 17.12 -4.23
N SER A 534 23.71 17.30 -5.41
CA SER A 534 22.87 16.27 -6.02
C SER A 534 23.64 15.05 -6.51
N HIS A 535 24.95 15.15 -6.77
CA HIS A 535 25.80 13.99 -7.06
C HIS A 535 25.90 12.99 -5.90
N THR A 536 25.61 13.41 -4.66
CA THR A 536 25.58 12.52 -3.48
C THR A 536 24.20 11.89 -3.23
N LEU A 537 23.20 12.23 -4.05
CA LEU A 537 21.83 11.78 -3.90
C LEU A 537 21.53 10.63 -4.86
N GLU A 538 20.62 9.76 -4.41
CA GLU A 538 20.14 8.62 -5.20
C GLU A 538 18.96 8.99 -6.12
N ASP A 539 18.31 10.14 -5.93
CA ASP A 539 17.11 10.55 -6.69
C ASP A 539 17.47 11.16 -8.06
N PRO A 540 17.17 10.46 -9.18
CA PRO A 540 17.48 10.95 -10.52
C PRO A 540 16.74 12.23 -10.90
N ALA A 541 15.55 12.48 -10.37
CA ALA A 541 14.77 13.67 -10.68
C ALA A 541 15.40 14.92 -10.05
N VAL A 542 15.93 14.80 -8.82
CA VAL A 542 16.68 15.90 -8.18
C VAL A 542 17.93 16.23 -8.99
N MET A 543 18.70 15.20 -9.39
CA MET A 543 19.89 15.37 -10.24
C MET A 543 19.55 16.09 -11.55
N ALA A 544 18.49 15.65 -12.24
CA ALA A 544 18.03 16.23 -13.49
C ALA A 544 17.61 17.71 -13.35
N LEU A 545 16.87 18.04 -12.29
CA LEU A 545 16.48 19.42 -12.01
C LEU A 545 17.69 20.29 -11.63
N SER A 546 18.63 19.80 -10.83
CA SER A 546 19.86 20.56 -10.54
C SER A 546 20.67 20.85 -11.81
N ARG A 547 20.74 19.88 -12.74
CA ARG A 547 21.37 20.09 -14.05
C ARG A 547 20.63 21.08 -14.91
N PHE A 548 19.30 21.01 -14.93
CA PHE A 548 18.46 21.99 -15.60
C PHE A 548 18.78 23.41 -15.10
N PHE A 549 18.75 23.65 -13.79
CA PHE A 549 19.01 24.98 -13.25
C PHE A 549 20.45 25.45 -13.48
N TYR A 550 21.42 24.54 -13.42
CA TYR A 550 22.82 24.87 -13.77
C TYR A 550 22.98 25.22 -15.25
N GLY A 551 22.43 24.40 -16.15
CA GLY A 551 22.41 24.68 -17.58
C GLY A 551 21.70 25.99 -17.91
N ARG A 552 20.56 26.26 -17.24
CA ARG A 552 19.82 27.53 -17.39
C ARG A 552 20.65 28.74 -16.96
N ALA A 553 21.36 28.66 -15.83
CA ALA A 553 22.26 29.74 -15.39
C ALA A 553 23.41 29.97 -16.38
N LEU A 554 23.97 28.89 -16.96
CA LEU A 554 24.98 28.97 -18.03
C LEU A 554 24.43 29.63 -19.30
N LEU A 555 23.18 29.32 -19.70
CA LEU A 555 22.52 29.99 -20.82
C LEU A 555 22.40 31.49 -20.62
N PHE A 556 22.04 31.96 -19.41
CA PHE A 556 21.98 33.39 -19.11
C PHE A 556 23.35 34.09 -19.18
N GLN A 557 24.45 33.35 -19.05
CA GLN A 557 25.81 33.85 -19.32
C GLN A 557 26.23 33.73 -20.79
N GLY A 558 25.37 33.22 -21.68
CA GLY A 558 25.69 32.97 -23.10
C GLY A 558 26.53 31.71 -23.34
N ARG A 559 26.70 30.83 -22.35
CA ARG A 559 27.50 29.60 -22.43
C ARG A 559 26.66 28.42 -22.96
N VAL A 560 26.23 28.53 -24.21
CA VAL A 560 25.23 27.62 -24.82
C VAL A 560 25.69 26.17 -24.86
N ASP A 561 26.92 25.89 -25.31
CA ASP A 561 27.42 24.52 -25.45
C ASP A 561 27.48 23.79 -24.09
N GLU A 562 27.93 24.48 -23.05
CA GLU A 562 28.00 23.92 -21.70
C GLU A 562 26.62 23.67 -21.11
N ALA A 563 25.65 24.55 -21.39
CA ALA A 563 24.28 24.36 -20.99
C ALA A 563 23.65 23.14 -21.68
N MET A 564 23.84 23.00 -23.00
CA MET A 564 23.36 21.86 -23.76
C MET A 564 23.94 20.53 -23.26
N ALA A 565 25.21 20.52 -22.83
CA ALA A 565 25.82 19.35 -22.21
C ALA A 565 25.13 18.95 -20.89
N GLN A 566 24.57 19.91 -20.13
CA GLN A 566 23.77 19.61 -18.95
C GLN A 566 22.38 19.07 -19.29
N PHE A 567 21.70 19.67 -20.27
CA PHE A 567 20.33 19.30 -20.64
C PHE A 567 20.24 17.90 -21.27
N ASN A 568 21.23 17.58 -22.12
CA ASN A 568 21.20 16.40 -22.98
C ASN A 568 21.93 15.19 -22.40
N LEU A 569 22.43 15.23 -21.16
CA LEU A 569 23.17 14.09 -20.62
C LEU A 569 22.23 12.88 -20.46
N PRO A 570 22.50 11.75 -21.14
CA PRO A 570 21.74 10.53 -20.92
C PRO A 570 21.91 10.11 -19.46
N SER A 571 20.80 10.01 -18.74
CA SER A 571 20.80 9.59 -17.35
C SER A 571 19.48 8.94 -17.00
N ALA A 572 19.39 8.40 -15.79
CA ALA A 572 18.17 7.82 -15.26
C ALA A 572 16.95 8.75 -15.27
N CYS A 573 17.13 10.06 -15.46
CA CYS A 573 16.08 11.03 -15.72
C CYS A 573 16.66 12.23 -16.48
N SER A 574 16.15 12.57 -17.66
CA SER A 574 16.57 13.79 -18.37
C SER A 574 15.91 15.04 -17.77
N CYS A 575 16.43 16.23 -18.10
CA CYS A 575 15.83 17.50 -17.68
C CYS A 575 14.38 17.62 -18.17
N ALA A 576 14.13 17.30 -19.44
CA ALA A 576 12.78 17.30 -20.02
C ALA A 576 11.84 16.30 -19.32
N ILE A 577 12.31 15.10 -18.99
CA ILE A 577 11.54 14.11 -18.24
C ILE A 577 11.19 14.63 -16.84
N ALA A 578 12.15 15.23 -16.13
CA ALA A 578 11.93 15.71 -14.77
C ALA A 578 10.85 16.80 -14.72
N LEU A 579 10.83 17.71 -15.70
CA LEU A 579 9.79 18.74 -15.85
C LEU A 579 8.42 18.10 -16.20
N CYS A 580 8.40 17.11 -17.09
CA CYS A 580 7.17 16.44 -17.51
C CYS A 580 6.52 15.57 -16.42
N LYS A 581 7.28 15.16 -15.40
CA LYS A 581 6.76 14.39 -14.26
C LYS A 581 5.88 15.20 -13.30
N GLU A 582 6.01 16.52 -13.29
CA GLU A 582 5.23 17.42 -12.42
C GLU A 582 4.66 18.60 -13.24
N PRO A 583 3.60 18.40 -14.04
CA PRO A 583 3.08 19.45 -14.92
C PRO A 583 2.62 20.66 -14.12
N SER A 584 3.03 21.86 -14.52
CA SER A 584 2.63 23.11 -13.88
C SER A 584 2.96 24.29 -14.78
N SER A 585 2.35 25.45 -14.52
CA SER A 585 2.63 26.69 -15.24
C SER A 585 4.14 27.00 -15.31
N GLU A 586 4.82 26.83 -14.19
CA GLU A 586 6.28 26.97 -14.06
C GLU A 586 7.04 26.01 -14.98
N ASN A 587 6.71 24.71 -14.92
CA ASN A 587 7.43 23.71 -15.71
C ASN A 587 7.12 23.82 -17.21
N TYR A 588 5.99 24.41 -17.62
CA TYR A 588 5.75 24.73 -19.02
C TYR A 588 6.74 25.76 -19.56
N GLU A 589 7.06 26.79 -18.76
CA GLU A 589 8.02 27.83 -19.14
C GLU A 589 9.44 27.24 -19.23
N TYR A 590 9.85 26.47 -18.24
CA TYR A 590 11.14 25.78 -18.25
C TYR A 590 11.28 24.78 -19.40
N LEU A 591 10.22 24.04 -19.71
CA LEU A 591 10.22 23.13 -20.85
C LEU A 591 10.30 23.88 -22.18
N ARG A 592 9.63 25.04 -22.29
CA ARG A 592 9.73 25.91 -23.47
C ARG A 592 11.16 26.41 -23.68
N GLU A 593 11.86 26.82 -22.61
CA GLU A 593 13.28 27.20 -22.70
C GLU A 593 14.15 26.06 -23.26
N LEU A 594 13.90 24.81 -22.83
CA LEU A 594 14.58 23.64 -23.38
C LEU A 594 14.25 23.41 -24.87
N VAL A 595 13.00 23.58 -25.26
CA VAL A 595 12.56 23.46 -26.67
C VAL A 595 13.20 24.54 -27.55
N ASP A 596 13.30 25.77 -27.04
CA ASP A 596 13.83 26.91 -27.79
C ASP A 596 15.35 26.82 -28.01
N VAL A 597 16.09 26.30 -27.04
CA VAL A 597 17.53 26.03 -27.20
C VAL A 597 17.83 24.72 -27.97
N GLY A 598 16.80 23.91 -28.25
CA GLY A 598 16.92 22.67 -29.01
C GLY A 598 17.39 21.44 -28.20
N ALA A 599 17.15 21.42 -26.89
CA ALA A 599 17.49 20.28 -26.03
C ALA A 599 16.72 19.00 -26.42
N ASN A 600 17.38 17.84 -26.34
CA ASN A 600 16.88 16.53 -26.79
C ASN A 600 15.63 16.09 -26.01
N MET A 601 14.51 15.94 -26.71
CA MET A 601 13.22 15.53 -26.13
C MET A 601 12.99 14.02 -26.15
N ASP A 602 13.83 13.26 -26.86
CA ASP A 602 13.71 11.81 -27.09
C ASP A 602 14.65 10.98 -26.19
N LEU A 603 15.25 11.61 -25.17
CA LEU A 603 16.00 10.88 -24.14
C LEU A 603 15.03 10.02 -23.32
N VAL A 604 15.49 8.81 -22.97
CA VAL A 604 14.74 7.84 -22.16
C VAL A 604 15.28 7.76 -20.74
N ASP A 605 14.42 7.53 -19.76
CA ASP A 605 14.80 7.17 -18.39
C ASP A 605 15.17 5.69 -18.26
N ASN A 606 15.51 5.25 -17.04
CA ASN A 606 15.82 3.85 -16.72
C ASN A 606 14.70 2.86 -17.06
N GLN A 607 13.46 3.35 -17.20
CA GLN A 607 12.29 2.54 -17.56
C GLN A 607 12.00 2.57 -19.07
N GLY A 608 12.80 3.32 -19.84
CA GLY A 608 12.62 3.50 -21.27
C GLY A 608 11.56 4.54 -21.64
N TYR A 609 11.13 5.38 -20.70
CA TYR A 609 10.13 6.43 -20.94
C TYR A 609 10.80 7.77 -21.26
N THR A 610 10.22 8.47 -22.23
CA THR A 610 10.61 9.80 -22.71
C THR A 610 9.81 10.91 -22.02
N ALA A 611 10.18 12.16 -22.27
CA ALA A 611 9.38 13.31 -21.87
C ALA A 611 7.94 13.25 -22.42
N LEU A 612 7.78 12.73 -23.65
CA LEU A 612 6.47 12.57 -24.29
C LEU A 612 5.62 11.57 -23.53
N ASP A 613 6.18 10.43 -23.14
CA ASP A 613 5.48 9.41 -22.36
C ASP A 613 4.93 10.00 -21.04
N HIS A 614 5.78 10.69 -20.27
CA HIS A 614 5.36 11.31 -19.00
C HIS A 614 4.28 12.39 -19.20
N SER A 615 4.38 13.22 -20.25
CA SER A 615 3.34 14.21 -20.57
C SER A 615 1.98 13.57 -20.91
N VAL A 616 2.00 12.43 -21.59
CA VAL A 616 0.80 11.67 -21.98
C VAL A 616 0.20 10.96 -20.76
N PHE A 617 1.03 10.37 -19.88
CA PHE A 617 0.60 9.75 -18.63
C PHE A 617 -0.18 10.73 -17.74
N ASN A 618 0.33 11.96 -17.61
CA ASN A 618 -0.29 12.99 -16.80
C ASN A 618 -1.54 13.62 -17.44
N SER A 619 -1.86 13.25 -18.70
CA SER A 619 -2.98 13.82 -19.46
C SER A 619 -2.90 15.34 -19.64
N ASP A 620 -1.70 15.91 -19.63
CA ASP A 620 -1.47 17.34 -19.75
C ASP A 620 -1.24 17.73 -21.23
N ALA A 621 -2.26 18.32 -21.84
CA ALA A 621 -2.22 18.69 -23.25
C ALA A 621 -1.14 19.74 -23.55
N ALA A 622 -0.98 20.75 -22.70
CA ALA A 622 -0.03 21.83 -22.92
C ALA A 622 1.42 21.33 -22.87
N MET A 623 1.76 20.51 -21.87
CA MET A 623 3.07 19.90 -21.75
C MET A 623 3.37 18.96 -22.91
N LYS A 624 2.39 18.13 -23.28
CA LYS A 624 2.49 17.23 -24.44
C LYS A 624 2.75 18.01 -25.72
N ASP A 625 2.04 19.11 -25.95
CA ASP A 625 2.19 19.91 -27.16
C ASP A 625 3.58 20.58 -27.23
N LEU A 626 4.14 21.04 -26.11
CA LEU A 626 5.51 21.55 -26.03
C LEU A 626 6.56 20.47 -26.35
N VAL A 627 6.41 19.26 -25.80
CA VAL A 627 7.33 18.15 -26.11
C VAL A 627 7.25 17.78 -27.59
N LEU A 628 6.03 17.71 -28.14
CA LEU A 628 5.80 17.42 -29.57
C LEU A 628 6.38 18.50 -30.47
N GLU A 629 6.34 19.77 -30.06
CA GLU A 629 7.01 20.86 -30.78
C GLU A 629 8.53 20.65 -30.80
N GLY A 630 9.15 20.36 -29.67
CA GLY A 630 10.59 20.08 -29.58
C GLY A 630 11.00 18.87 -30.44
N LEU A 631 10.24 17.79 -30.39
CA LEU A 631 10.46 16.60 -31.23
C LEU A 631 10.32 16.93 -32.72
N ARG A 632 9.33 17.73 -33.11
CA ARG A 632 9.15 18.16 -34.51
C ARG A 632 10.33 18.99 -35.00
N ARG A 633 10.81 19.94 -34.19
CA ARG A 633 12.01 20.74 -34.51
C ARG A 633 13.25 19.87 -34.67
N GLN A 634 13.38 18.80 -33.88
CA GLN A 634 14.51 17.86 -33.93
C GLN A 634 14.50 16.92 -35.12
N LEU A 635 13.35 16.34 -35.43
CA LEU A 635 13.20 15.34 -36.49
C LEU A 635 13.11 15.96 -37.88
N GLY A 636 12.58 17.18 -37.98
CA GLY A 636 12.29 17.87 -39.24
C GLY A 636 11.16 17.23 -40.04
N ASP A 637 10.71 17.90 -41.10
CA ASP A 637 9.51 17.51 -41.86
C ASP A 637 9.64 16.20 -42.64
N HIS A 638 10.85 15.70 -42.84
CA HIS A 638 11.12 14.47 -43.60
C HIS A 638 10.95 13.19 -42.75
N ARG A 639 10.74 13.32 -41.43
CA ARG A 639 10.56 12.20 -40.48
C ARG A 639 9.16 12.13 -39.88
N GLN A 640 8.14 12.60 -40.61
CA GLN A 640 6.73 12.53 -40.19
C GLN A 640 6.26 11.12 -39.78
N PRO A 641 6.66 10.02 -40.45
CA PRO A 641 6.28 8.67 -40.00
C PRO A 641 6.83 8.30 -38.62
N GLU A 642 8.06 8.73 -38.31
CA GLU A 642 8.68 8.52 -37.00
C GLU A 642 7.99 9.35 -35.92
N PHE A 643 7.68 10.61 -36.21
CA PHE A 643 6.91 11.49 -35.32
C PHE A 643 5.51 10.95 -35.01
N ALA A 644 4.81 10.40 -36.01
CA ALA A 644 3.51 9.76 -35.82
C ALA A 644 3.63 8.48 -34.97
N ARG A 645 4.67 7.67 -35.19
CA ARG A 645 4.95 6.47 -34.40
C ARG A 645 5.16 6.80 -32.92
N LEU A 646 5.97 7.80 -32.59
CA LEU A 646 6.24 8.21 -31.20
C LEU A 646 4.96 8.57 -30.44
N GLN A 647 4.03 9.28 -31.10
CA GLN A 647 2.73 9.61 -30.51
C GLN A 647 1.87 8.37 -30.24
N VAL A 648 1.81 7.43 -31.19
CA VAL A 648 1.07 6.18 -31.03
C VAL A 648 1.68 5.34 -29.90
N GLU A 649 3.01 5.21 -29.86
CA GLU A 649 3.71 4.46 -28.82
C GLU A 649 3.50 5.07 -27.43
N ALA A 650 3.54 6.39 -27.28
CA ALA A 650 3.28 7.04 -26.00
C ALA A 650 1.86 6.79 -25.49
N LYS A 651 0.86 6.82 -26.38
CA LYS A 651 -0.51 6.42 -26.06
C LYS A 651 -0.58 4.94 -25.66
N LEU A 652 0.05 4.05 -26.42
CA LEU A 652 0.07 2.62 -26.10
C LEU A 652 0.71 2.37 -24.74
N ARG A 653 1.86 2.98 -24.44
CA ARG A 653 2.52 2.90 -23.12
C ARG A 653 1.62 3.36 -21.99
N LYS A 654 0.85 4.44 -22.20
CA LYS A 654 -0.16 4.90 -21.22
C LYS A 654 -1.19 3.82 -21.01
N GLY A 655 -1.71 3.25 -22.10
CA GLY A 655 -2.66 2.14 -22.06
C GLY A 655 -2.12 0.91 -21.32
N TYR A 656 -0.86 0.51 -21.53
CA TYR A 656 -0.22 -0.57 -20.78
C TYR A 656 -0.08 -0.25 -19.30
N ARG A 657 0.35 0.97 -18.95
CA ARG A 657 0.44 1.40 -17.57
C ARG A 657 -0.93 1.34 -16.91
N GLU A 658 -1.93 1.96 -17.52
CA GLU A 658 -3.29 2.04 -16.99
C GLU A 658 -3.96 0.67 -16.89
N LEU A 659 -3.89 -0.15 -17.93
CA LEU A 659 -4.50 -1.49 -17.91
C LEU A 659 -3.69 -2.43 -17.03
N PHE A 660 -2.41 -2.64 -17.32
CA PHE A 660 -1.63 -3.64 -16.63
C PHE A 660 -1.27 -3.23 -15.21
N GLN A 661 -0.63 -2.07 -14.99
CA GLN A 661 -0.17 -1.69 -13.64
C GLN A 661 -1.34 -1.30 -12.73
N GLU A 662 -2.33 -0.57 -13.24
CA GLU A 662 -3.40 -0.04 -12.38
C GLU A 662 -4.57 -1.02 -12.20
N LYS A 663 -4.90 -1.84 -13.22
CA LYS A 663 -6.05 -2.76 -13.16
C LYS A 663 -5.63 -4.21 -12.90
N LEU A 664 -4.70 -4.75 -13.70
CA LEU A 664 -4.39 -6.18 -13.69
C LEU A 664 -3.42 -6.60 -12.58
N ARG A 665 -2.32 -5.85 -12.37
CA ARG A 665 -1.29 -6.14 -11.37
C ARG A 665 -1.85 -6.27 -9.95
N PRO A 666 -2.80 -5.44 -9.47
CA PRO A 666 -3.39 -5.65 -8.17
C PRO A 666 -4.12 -6.99 -8.00
N VAL A 667 -4.72 -7.52 -9.07
CA VAL A 667 -5.37 -8.84 -9.08
C VAL A 667 -4.32 -9.95 -9.04
N LEU A 668 -3.22 -9.79 -9.79
CA LEU A 668 -2.07 -10.70 -9.78
C LEU A 668 -1.37 -10.74 -8.41
N LEU A 669 -1.36 -9.62 -7.67
CA LEU A 669 -0.75 -9.50 -6.33
C LEU A 669 -1.66 -9.92 -5.18
N SER A 670 -2.99 -9.92 -5.34
CA SER A 670 -3.96 -10.20 -4.27
C SER A 670 -4.06 -11.68 -3.86
N ASN A 671 -2.94 -12.41 -3.94
CA ASN A 671 -2.80 -13.86 -3.92
C ASN A 671 -3.70 -14.55 -2.87
N GLY A 672 -4.76 -15.21 -3.35
CA GLY A 672 -5.74 -15.96 -2.54
C GLY A 672 -5.50 -17.48 -2.50
N GLY A 673 -4.33 -17.95 -2.97
CA GLY A 673 -3.94 -19.36 -2.96
C GLY A 673 -4.42 -20.21 -4.14
N ASP A 674 -5.26 -19.67 -5.05
CA ASP A 674 -5.76 -20.38 -6.24
C ASP A 674 -5.51 -19.58 -7.54
N ALA A 675 -4.56 -20.06 -8.35
CA ALA A 675 -4.18 -19.44 -9.61
C ALA A 675 -5.31 -19.39 -10.65
N THR A 676 -6.20 -20.39 -10.69
CA THR A 676 -7.28 -20.43 -11.68
C THR A 676 -8.31 -19.33 -11.40
N ASN A 677 -8.70 -19.18 -10.14
CA ASN A 677 -9.61 -18.11 -9.73
C ASN A 677 -8.99 -16.72 -9.90
N SER A 678 -7.71 -16.53 -9.55
CA SER A 678 -7.00 -15.26 -9.78
C SER A 678 -6.99 -14.87 -11.26
N LEU A 679 -6.67 -15.81 -12.16
CA LEU A 679 -6.65 -15.53 -13.60
C LEU A 679 -8.04 -15.32 -14.19
N ARG A 680 -9.08 -15.98 -13.66
CA ARG A 680 -10.47 -15.68 -14.04
C ARG A 680 -10.85 -14.24 -13.67
N SER A 681 -10.55 -13.81 -12.44
CA SER A 681 -10.76 -12.42 -12.02
C SER A 681 -9.96 -11.42 -12.87
N LEU A 682 -8.76 -11.80 -13.31
CA LEU A 682 -7.93 -11.00 -14.20
C LEU A 682 -8.61 -10.77 -15.56
N ARG A 683 -9.18 -11.83 -16.16
CA ARG A 683 -9.92 -11.74 -17.44
C ARG A 683 -11.12 -10.80 -17.33
N HIS A 684 -11.93 -10.94 -16.28
CA HIS A 684 -13.06 -10.02 -16.05
C HIS A 684 -12.58 -8.57 -15.90
N THR A 685 -11.53 -8.35 -15.12
CA THR A 685 -10.98 -7.00 -14.89
C THR A 685 -10.48 -6.37 -16.19
N TYR A 686 -9.84 -7.14 -17.05
CA TYR A 686 -9.39 -6.66 -18.36
C TYR A 686 -10.57 -6.29 -19.26
N ASP A 687 -11.55 -7.19 -19.37
CA ASP A 687 -12.72 -7.00 -20.22
C ASP A 687 -13.59 -5.81 -19.78
N ASP A 688 -13.81 -5.66 -18.48
CA ASP A 688 -14.52 -4.51 -17.90
C ASP A 688 -13.77 -3.21 -18.20
N SER A 689 -12.43 -3.22 -18.10
CA SER A 689 -11.60 -2.05 -18.36
C SER A 689 -11.69 -1.60 -19.81
N LEU A 690 -11.65 -2.53 -20.77
CA LEU A 690 -11.83 -2.20 -22.20
C LEU A 690 -13.27 -1.78 -22.52
N SER A 691 -14.27 -2.32 -21.85
CA SER A 691 -15.67 -1.97 -22.05
C SER A 691 -16.00 -0.56 -21.52
N SER A 692 -15.32 -0.13 -20.46
CA SER A 692 -15.51 1.19 -19.85
C SER A 692 -14.85 2.34 -20.61
N ASP A 693 -13.95 2.05 -21.55
CA ASP A 693 -13.14 3.04 -22.27
C ASP A 693 -13.03 2.70 -23.76
N MET A 694 -13.80 3.40 -24.58
CA MET A 694 -13.85 3.18 -26.02
C MET A 694 -12.52 3.45 -26.74
N GLU A 695 -11.68 4.38 -26.25
CA GLU A 695 -10.37 4.62 -26.88
C GLU A 695 -9.45 3.44 -26.61
N ARG A 696 -9.40 2.96 -25.36
CA ARG A 696 -8.62 1.76 -25.02
C ARG A 696 -9.12 0.52 -25.76
N GLY A 697 -10.43 0.35 -25.90
CA GLY A 697 -11.03 -0.75 -26.66
C GLY A 697 -10.72 -0.75 -28.17
N ARG A 698 -10.25 0.38 -28.72
CA ARG A 698 -9.70 0.45 -30.10
C ARG A 698 -8.20 0.17 -30.15
N MET A 699 -7.49 0.47 -29.07
CA MET A 699 -6.03 0.30 -28.99
C MET A 699 -5.62 -1.13 -28.65
N PHE A 700 -6.43 -1.84 -27.86
CA PHE A 700 -6.16 -3.19 -27.40
C PHE A 700 -7.35 -4.10 -27.64
N ASP A 701 -7.07 -5.24 -28.25
CA ASP A 701 -8.05 -6.27 -28.50
C ASP A 701 -8.44 -7.03 -27.22
N ARG A 702 -9.64 -7.63 -27.21
CA ARG A 702 -10.13 -8.46 -26.12
C ARG A 702 -9.47 -9.84 -26.15
N LEU A 703 -9.45 -10.52 -25.00
CA LEU A 703 -9.06 -11.93 -24.96
C LEU A 703 -10.09 -12.77 -25.70
N LYS A 704 -9.63 -13.44 -26.75
CA LYS A 704 -10.40 -14.31 -27.62
C LYS A 704 -9.81 -15.71 -27.61
N VAL A 705 -10.62 -16.75 -27.59
CA VAL A 705 -10.15 -18.14 -27.53
C VAL A 705 -10.92 -19.04 -28.50
N LEU A 706 -10.27 -20.10 -28.94
CA LEU A 706 -10.91 -21.25 -29.58
C LEU A 706 -11.16 -22.31 -28.50
N ARG A 707 -12.34 -22.93 -28.46
CA ARG A 707 -12.52 -24.11 -27.60
C ARG A 707 -11.72 -25.27 -28.17
N TYR A 708 -11.04 -26.01 -27.30
CA TYR A 708 -10.17 -27.09 -27.74
C TYR A 708 -10.94 -28.19 -28.49
N THR A 709 -12.16 -28.51 -28.06
CA THR A 709 -13.03 -29.49 -28.73
C THR A 709 -13.46 -29.04 -30.13
N GLU A 710 -13.76 -27.76 -30.31
CA GLU A 710 -14.13 -27.16 -31.61
C GLU A 710 -12.90 -27.09 -32.54
N PHE A 711 -11.73 -26.77 -31.99
CA PHE A 711 -10.46 -26.79 -32.71
C PHE A 711 -10.13 -28.19 -33.24
N LEU A 712 -10.28 -29.23 -32.42
CA LEU A 712 -10.12 -30.62 -32.86
C LEU A 712 -11.10 -31.01 -33.96
N ALA A 713 -12.37 -30.62 -33.82
CA ALA A 713 -13.42 -30.92 -34.79
C ALA A 713 -13.18 -30.21 -36.14
N PHE A 714 -12.57 -29.03 -36.14
CA PHE A 714 -12.27 -28.28 -37.37
C PHE A 714 -11.13 -28.91 -38.19
N GLY A 715 -10.16 -29.56 -37.54
CA GLY A 715 -9.16 -30.41 -38.20
C GLY A 715 -8.02 -29.69 -38.93
N ARG A 716 -7.92 -28.35 -38.83
CA ARG A 716 -6.84 -27.51 -39.36
C ARG A 716 -6.74 -26.22 -38.55
N LEU A 717 -5.76 -25.34 -38.82
CA LEU A 717 -5.69 -24.03 -38.15
C LEU A 717 -6.78 -23.08 -38.68
N PRO A 718 -7.69 -22.57 -37.83
CA PRO A 718 -8.68 -21.57 -38.24
C PRO A 718 -8.06 -20.19 -38.47
N ARG A 719 -8.57 -19.43 -39.42
CA ARG A 719 -8.33 -17.99 -39.56
C ARG A 719 -9.28 -17.21 -38.65
N SER A 720 -8.92 -15.97 -38.31
CA SER A 720 -9.72 -15.06 -37.49
C SER A 720 -11.16 -14.82 -37.93
N ASN A 721 -11.48 -15.04 -39.20
CA ASN A 721 -12.82 -14.86 -39.77
C ASN A 721 -13.59 -16.17 -40.03
N ASP A 722 -13.07 -17.34 -39.61
CA ASP A 722 -13.76 -18.64 -39.75
C ASP A 722 -14.93 -18.82 -38.74
N GLY A 723 -15.17 -17.85 -37.85
CA GLY A 723 -16.33 -17.83 -36.95
C GLY A 723 -16.25 -18.76 -35.73
N LEU A 724 -15.08 -19.35 -35.46
CA LEU A 724 -14.84 -20.26 -34.33
C LEU A 724 -14.36 -19.58 -33.05
N VAL A 725 -13.95 -18.31 -33.15
CA VAL A 725 -13.27 -17.59 -32.07
C VAL A 725 -14.30 -16.93 -31.16
N LEU A 726 -14.16 -17.14 -29.85
CA LEU A 726 -15.08 -16.64 -28.83
C LEU A 726 -14.39 -15.57 -27.97
N PRO A 727 -14.93 -14.34 -27.85
CA PRO A 727 -14.46 -13.36 -26.89
C PRO A 727 -14.85 -13.80 -25.46
N LEU A 728 -13.92 -13.71 -24.52
CA LEU A 728 -14.19 -13.94 -23.10
C LEU A 728 -14.62 -12.63 -22.45
N VAL A 729 -15.94 -12.45 -22.29
CA VAL A 729 -16.58 -11.22 -21.79
C VAL A 729 -17.07 -11.35 -20.36
N SER A 730 -16.92 -10.28 -19.58
CA SER A 730 -17.45 -10.17 -18.22
C SER A 730 -18.98 -10.06 -18.26
N ARG A 731 -19.70 -11.10 -17.81
CA ARG A 731 -21.17 -11.09 -17.78
C ARG A 731 -21.68 -10.27 -16.59
N SER A 732 -22.61 -9.35 -16.84
CA SER A 732 -23.47 -8.80 -15.79
C SER A 732 -24.33 -9.93 -15.19
N THR A 733 -24.67 -9.80 -13.92
CA THR A 733 -25.33 -10.77 -13.02
C THR A 733 -26.71 -11.30 -13.45
N LEU A 734 -27.10 -11.23 -14.72
CA LEU A 734 -28.45 -11.51 -15.24
C LEU A 734 -28.55 -12.64 -16.28
N SER A 735 -27.45 -13.35 -16.61
CA SER A 735 -27.52 -14.53 -17.51
C SER A 735 -27.01 -15.80 -16.81
N HIS A 736 -27.85 -16.84 -16.81
CA HIS A 736 -27.67 -18.08 -16.04
C HIS A 736 -26.78 -19.14 -16.71
N GLU A 737 -26.09 -18.84 -17.81
CA GLU A 737 -25.15 -19.80 -18.40
C GLU A 737 -23.72 -19.53 -17.91
N PRO A 738 -23.00 -20.55 -17.40
CA PRO A 738 -21.63 -20.39 -16.93
C PRO A 738 -20.67 -20.10 -18.10
N ASP A 739 -19.59 -19.36 -17.82
CA ASP A 739 -18.44 -19.29 -18.72
C ASP A 739 -17.92 -20.71 -18.99
N THR A 740 -17.96 -21.11 -20.26
CA THR A 740 -17.61 -22.49 -20.64
C THR A 740 -16.10 -22.76 -20.54
N VAL A 741 -15.25 -21.72 -20.49
CA VAL A 741 -13.78 -21.85 -20.54
C VAL A 741 -13.14 -21.41 -19.23
N ASP A 742 -12.59 -22.36 -18.48
CA ASP A 742 -11.89 -22.10 -17.22
C ASP A 742 -10.38 -21.96 -17.40
N PHE A 743 -9.80 -22.75 -18.31
CA PHE A 743 -8.37 -22.84 -18.52
C PHE A 743 -8.03 -22.37 -19.93
N VAL A 744 -6.98 -21.56 -20.07
CA VAL A 744 -6.54 -21.03 -21.37
C VAL A 744 -5.05 -21.33 -21.57
N ILE A 745 -4.74 -21.97 -22.71
CA ILE A 745 -3.37 -22.22 -23.17
C ILE A 745 -3.04 -21.26 -24.30
N PHE A 746 -1.99 -20.46 -24.12
CA PHE A 746 -1.35 -19.72 -25.20
C PHE A 746 -0.39 -20.64 -25.92
N ILE A 747 -0.54 -20.80 -27.25
CA ILE A 747 0.40 -21.59 -28.03
C ILE A 747 1.31 -20.64 -28.80
N SER A 748 2.61 -20.72 -28.53
CA SER A 748 3.65 -20.00 -29.26
C SER A 748 4.30 -20.90 -30.29
N TYR A 749 4.36 -20.46 -31.55
CA TYR A 749 4.79 -21.30 -32.67
C TYR A 749 5.32 -20.47 -33.84
N ARG A 750 6.00 -21.14 -34.78
CA ARG A 750 6.46 -20.53 -36.02
C ARG A 750 5.47 -20.77 -37.16
N TRP A 751 5.48 -19.84 -38.12
CA TRP A 751 4.85 -20.06 -39.42
C TRP A 751 5.82 -20.90 -40.26
N ILE A 752 5.43 -22.13 -40.59
CA ILE A 752 6.30 -23.09 -41.31
C ILE A 752 5.94 -23.20 -42.79
N ASN A 753 4.81 -22.63 -43.22
CA ASN A 753 4.41 -22.65 -44.61
C ASN A 753 5.45 -21.91 -45.48
N THR A 754 5.97 -22.60 -46.49
CA THR A 754 6.96 -22.07 -47.44
C THR A 754 6.37 -21.79 -48.83
N GLU A 755 5.08 -22.02 -49.04
CA GLU A 755 4.40 -21.80 -50.31
C GLU A 755 4.26 -20.29 -50.62
N LYS A 756 4.07 -19.98 -51.91
CA LYS A 756 4.07 -18.60 -52.42
C LYS A 756 2.90 -17.74 -51.93
N SER A 757 1.80 -18.35 -51.48
CA SER A 757 0.66 -17.69 -50.81
C SER A 757 0.74 -17.93 -49.30
N ARG A 758 1.52 -17.10 -48.59
CA ARG A 758 1.75 -17.21 -47.13
C ARG A 758 0.52 -16.78 -46.30
N ASP A 759 -0.66 -17.28 -46.64
CA ASP A 759 -1.91 -16.87 -45.97
C ASP A 759 -2.25 -17.75 -44.76
N SER A 760 -1.46 -18.80 -44.52
CA SER A 760 -1.58 -19.70 -43.37
C SER A 760 -0.21 -19.98 -42.73
N PRO A 761 -0.14 -20.09 -41.38
CA PRO A 761 1.07 -20.50 -40.70
C PRO A 761 1.40 -22.01 -40.86
N ASP A 762 0.43 -22.81 -41.31
CA ASP A 762 0.57 -24.26 -41.48
C ASP A 762 0.89 -24.65 -42.93
N ASP A 763 1.52 -25.81 -43.08
CA ASP A 763 1.74 -26.43 -44.39
C ASP A 763 0.51 -27.24 -44.86
N VAL A 764 0.58 -27.73 -46.10
CA VAL A 764 -0.49 -28.53 -46.72
C VAL A 764 -0.79 -29.86 -46.01
N ASN A 765 0.10 -30.30 -45.12
CA ASN A 765 -0.06 -31.54 -44.34
C ASN A 765 -0.63 -31.28 -42.94
N ASN A 766 -0.98 -30.03 -42.61
CA ASN A 766 -1.45 -29.62 -41.28
C ASN A 766 -0.44 -30.00 -40.17
N THR A 767 0.86 -29.89 -40.46
CA THR A 767 1.93 -30.31 -39.53
C THR A 767 1.88 -29.51 -38.22
N GLN A 768 1.64 -28.19 -38.27
CA GLN A 768 1.53 -27.38 -37.05
C GLN A 768 0.27 -27.68 -36.28
N PHE A 769 -0.89 -27.83 -36.92
CA PHE A 769 -2.12 -28.27 -36.27
C PHE A 769 -1.90 -29.59 -35.51
N GLY A 770 -1.33 -30.61 -36.17
CA GLY A 770 -1.03 -31.89 -35.54
C GLY A 770 -0.06 -31.74 -34.35
N ARG A 771 0.95 -30.88 -34.48
CA ARG A 771 1.91 -30.60 -33.41
C ARG A 771 1.27 -29.88 -32.22
N MET A 772 0.34 -28.95 -32.45
CA MET A 772 -0.43 -28.27 -31.41
C MET A 772 -1.31 -29.25 -30.64
N VAL A 773 -2.03 -30.12 -31.35
CA VAL A 773 -2.87 -31.17 -30.76
C VAL A 773 -2.03 -32.08 -29.88
N ALA A 774 -0.91 -32.61 -30.41
CA ALA A 774 -0.01 -33.47 -29.64
C ALA A 774 0.51 -32.80 -28.36
N ALA A 775 0.84 -31.50 -28.44
CA ALA A 775 1.32 -30.74 -27.29
C ALA A 775 0.20 -30.54 -26.24
N VAL A 776 -1.02 -30.18 -26.66
CA VAL A 776 -2.15 -30.01 -25.73
C VAL A 776 -2.55 -31.35 -25.10
N GLU A 777 -2.56 -32.45 -25.85
CA GLU A 777 -2.82 -33.78 -25.30
C GLU A 777 -1.75 -34.21 -24.29
N ALA A 778 -0.47 -33.94 -24.57
CA ALA A 778 0.61 -34.17 -23.62
C ALA A 778 0.41 -33.35 -22.34
N PHE A 779 -0.03 -32.10 -22.48
CA PHE A 779 -0.32 -31.22 -21.33
C PHE A 779 -1.48 -31.78 -20.49
N LEU A 780 -2.58 -32.21 -21.12
CA LEU A 780 -3.74 -32.79 -20.45
C LEU A 780 -3.39 -34.10 -19.71
N ARG A 781 -2.45 -34.89 -20.23
CA ARG A 781 -1.92 -36.07 -19.52
C ARG A 781 -1.14 -35.70 -18.27
N LEU A 782 -0.40 -34.60 -18.28
CA LEU A 782 0.34 -34.09 -17.13
C LEU A 782 -0.57 -33.38 -16.11
N HIS A 783 -1.67 -32.79 -16.58
CA HIS A 783 -2.62 -32.00 -15.77
C HIS A 783 -4.04 -32.57 -15.87
N PRO A 784 -4.32 -33.74 -15.25
CA PRO A 784 -5.61 -34.41 -15.37
C PRO A 784 -6.79 -33.65 -14.74
N SER A 785 -6.51 -32.61 -13.95
CA SER A 785 -7.52 -31.69 -13.41
C SER A 785 -8.09 -30.71 -14.43
N VAL A 786 -7.45 -30.55 -15.60
CA VAL A 786 -7.91 -29.65 -16.66
C VAL A 786 -8.88 -30.39 -17.58
N GLU A 787 -10.13 -29.95 -17.61
CA GLU A 787 -11.17 -30.57 -18.42
C GLU A 787 -11.10 -30.10 -19.90
N PRO A 788 -10.99 -31.01 -20.89
CA PRO A 788 -10.88 -30.64 -22.31
C PRO A 788 -12.06 -29.83 -22.86
N SER A 789 -13.27 -30.06 -22.36
CA SER A 789 -14.48 -29.33 -22.74
C SER A 789 -14.48 -27.88 -22.28
N ARG A 790 -13.67 -27.56 -21.26
CA ARG A 790 -13.54 -26.24 -20.63
C ARG A 790 -12.19 -25.59 -20.89
N LEU A 791 -11.43 -26.14 -21.83
CA LEU A 791 -10.13 -25.66 -22.27
C LEU A 791 -10.29 -24.75 -23.50
N GLY A 792 -9.77 -23.54 -23.39
CA GLY A 792 -9.55 -22.63 -24.50
C GLY A 792 -8.09 -22.63 -24.96
N ILE A 793 -7.87 -22.43 -26.24
CA ILE A 793 -6.55 -22.18 -26.81
C ILE A 793 -6.52 -20.79 -27.45
N TRP A 794 -5.39 -20.10 -27.29
CA TRP A 794 -5.10 -18.84 -27.96
C TRP A 794 -4.02 -19.05 -29.01
N LEU A 795 -4.31 -18.66 -30.25
CA LEU A 795 -3.42 -18.72 -31.41
C LEU A 795 -3.36 -17.33 -32.04
N ASP A 796 -2.18 -16.84 -32.41
CA ASP A 796 -2.04 -15.53 -33.07
C ASP A 796 -2.86 -15.45 -34.37
N HIS A 797 -2.80 -16.47 -35.23
CA HIS A 797 -3.47 -16.50 -36.53
C HIS A 797 -5.00 -16.52 -36.43
N SER A 798 -5.53 -17.16 -35.38
CA SER A 798 -6.97 -17.28 -35.17
C SER A 798 -7.52 -16.15 -34.30
N CYS A 799 -6.84 -15.82 -33.20
CA CYS A 799 -7.37 -14.89 -32.21
C CYS A 799 -7.06 -13.43 -32.54
N VAL A 800 -6.01 -13.12 -33.31
CA VAL A 800 -5.75 -11.75 -33.81
C VAL A 800 -6.46 -11.55 -35.14
N ASP A 801 -7.16 -10.42 -35.30
CA ASP A 801 -7.74 -10.06 -36.58
C ASP A 801 -6.63 -9.90 -37.63
N GLN A 802 -6.55 -10.84 -38.56
CA GLN A 802 -5.50 -10.85 -39.57
C GLN A 802 -5.67 -9.77 -40.64
N ASP A 803 -6.83 -9.11 -40.70
CA ASP A 803 -7.11 -8.00 -41.61
C ASP A 803 -6.83 -6.63 -40.93
N ASP A 804 -6.88 -6.57 -39.60
CA ASP A 804 -6.40 -5.44 -38.77
C ASP A 804 -5.64 -5.95 -37.50
N PRO A 805 -4.35 -6.33 -37.64
CA PRO A 805 -3.65 -7.04 -36.57
C PRO A 805 -3.18 -6.14 -35.42
N MET A 806 -3.17 -4.82 -35.60
CA MET A 806 -2.49 -3.92 -34.66
C MET A 806 -3.08 -3.90 -33.25
N PRO A 807 -4.41 -3.91 -33.04
CA PRO A 807 -5.00 -4.02 -31.70
C PRO A 807 -4.63 -5.33 -31.00
N GLY A 808 -4.58 -6.45 -31.73
CA GLY A 808 -4.21 -7.76 -31.19
C GLY A 808 -2.73 -7.86 -30.85
N VAL A 809 -1.85 -7.37 -31.74
CA VAL A 809 -0.40 -7.27 -31.48
C VAL A 809 -0.12 -6.39 -30.27
N SER A 810 -0.83 -5.26 -30.15
CA SER A 810 -0.71 -4.36 -28.99
C SER A 810 -1.27 -4.98 -27.71
N ALA A 811 -2.25 -5.87 -27.77
CA ALA A 811 -2.78 -6.54 -26.58
C ALA A 811 -1.93 -7.71 -26.09
N LEU A 812 -0.94 -8.17 -26.86
CA LEU A 812 -0.21 -9.43 -26.64
C LEU A 812 0.31 -9.62 -25.20
N PRO A 813 1.01 -8.65 -24.56
CA PRO A 813 1.47 -8.83 -23.17
C PRO A 813 0.34 -9.04 -22.17
N MET A 814 -0.80 -8.36 -22.36
CA MET A 814 -1.97 -8.48 -21.49
C MET A 814 -2.75 -9.77 -21.78
N ILE A 815 -2.75 -10.25 -23.02
CA ILE A 815 -3.32 -11.55 -23.40
C ILE A 815 -2.53 -12.68 -22.74
N VAL A 816 -1.20 -12.68 -22.85
CA VAL A 816 -0.34 -13.70 -22.21
C VAL A 816 -0.54 -13.71 -20.69
N ALA A 817 -0.64 -12.52 -20.08
CA ALA A 817 -0.92 -12.40 -18.64
C ALA A 817 -2.26 -12.98 -18.19
N GLN A 818 -3.23 -13.18 -19.09
CA GLN A 818 -4.52 -13.79 -18.78
C GLN A 818 -4.55 -15.32 -19.00
N CYS A 819 -3.51 -15.89 -19.61
CA CYS A 819 -3.43 -17.31 -19.93
C CYS A 819 -2.88 -18.10 -18.73
N ASN A 820 -3.42 -19.30 -18.51
CA ASN A 820 -2.98 -20.19 -17.45
C ASN A 820 -1.64 -20.85 -17.78
N ALA A 821 -1.45 -21.22 -19.04
CA ALA A 821 -0.22 -21.84 -19.52
C ALA A 821 0.22 -21.26 -20.85
N VAL A 822 1.53 -21.27 -21.09
CA VAL A 822 2.16 -21.06 -22.40
C VAL A 822 2.81 -22.37 -22.84
N ILE A 823 2.55 -22.79 -24.07
CA ILE A 823 3.25 -23.92 -24.70
C ILE A 823 4.01 -23.41 -25.91
N SER A 824 5.34 -23.50 -25.85
CA SER A 824 6.26 -23.12 -26.91
C SER A 824 6.58 -24.33 -27.81
N LEU A 825 6.22 -24.28 -29.08
CA LEU A 825 6.54 -25.32 -30.06
C LEU A 825 7.98 -25.15 -30.60
N VAL A 826 8.96 -25.58 -29.81
CA VAL A 826 10.39 -25.35 -30.06
C VAL A 826 10.96 -26.31 -31.11
N ASP A 827 11.46 -25.76 -32.21
CA ASP A 827 12.29 -26.46 -33.20
C ASP A 827 13.64 -25.75 -33.36
N GLY A 828 14.47 -26.19 -34.30
CA GLY A 828 15.82 -25.65 -34.49
C GLY A 828 15.91 -24.16 -34.84
N GLN A 829 14.80 -23.49 -35.18
CA GLN A 829 14.77 -22.08 -35.54
C GLN A 829 13.87 -21.23 -34.61
N TYR A 830 13.20 -21.84 -33.64
CA TYR A 830 12.24 -21.16 -32.75
C TYR A 830 12.89 -19.99 -32.00
N TYR A 831 14.01 -20.22 -31.32
CA TYR A 831 14.72 -19.21 -30.54
C TYR A 831 15.50 -18.19 -31.37
N GLU A 832 15.58 -18.38 -32.69
CA GLU A 832 16.15 -17.40 -33.59
C GLU A 832 15.13 -16.31 -33.96
N ARG A 833 13.82 -16.57 -33.83
CA ARG A 833 12.76 -15.62 -34.21
C ARG A 833 12.43 -14.64 -33.10
N ALA A 834 12.31 -13.37 -33.48
CA ALA A 834 12.03 -12.31 -32.53
C ALA A 834 10.62 -12.41 -31.92
N TRP A 835 9.58 -12.66 -32.73
CA TRP A 835 8.20 -12.80 -32.23
C TRP A 835 8.05 -13.92 -31.19
N CYS A 836 8.60 -15.11 -31.46
CA CYS A 836 8.58 -16.22 -30.50
C CYS A 836 9.41 -15.90 -29.23
N SER A 837 10.54 -15.21 -29.40
CA SER A 837 11.40 -14.84 -28.28
C SER A 837 10.72 -13.83 -27.33
N VAL A 838 9.97 -12.86 -27.87
CA VAL A 838 9.29 -11.87 -27.01
C VAL A 838 8.16 -12.49 -26.18
N GLU A 839 7.45 -13.48 -26.72
CA GLU A 839 6.44 -14.25 -25.98
C GLU A 839 7.06 -15.06 -24.83
N VAL A 840 8.25 -15.63 -25.06
CA VAL A 840 9.02 -16.32 -24.01
C VAL A 840 9.44 -15.35 -22.90
N MET A 841 9.90 -14.14 -23.26
CA MET A 841 10.23 -13.12 -22.26
C MET A 841 9.02 -12.73 -21.40
N MET A 842 7.82 -12.64 -22.00
CA MET A 842 6.59 -12.32 -21.27
C MET A 842 6.27 -13.38 -20.21
N VAL A 843 6.28 -14.66 -20.60
CA VAL A 843 5.95 -15.74 -19.65
C VAL A 843 7.04 -15.95 -18.59
N GLN A 844 8.32 -15.79 -18.95
CA GLN A 844 9.42 -15.81 -17.97
C GLN A 844 9.20 -14.73 -16.90
N GLN A 845 8.83 -13.51 -17.30
CA GLN A 845 8.59 -12.41 -16.35
C GLN A 845 7.39 -12.69 -15.44
N LEU A 846 6.26 -13.11 -16.02
CA LEU A 846 5.04 -13.43 -15.27
C LEU A 846 5.25 -14.59 -14.27
N ARG A 847 5.98 -15.64 -14.66
CA ARG A 847 6.34 -16.75 -13.76
C ARG A 847 7.21 -16.28 -12.60
N ARG A 848 8.25 -15.48 -12.88
CA ARG A 848 9.16 -14.96 -11.85
C ARG A 848 8.45 -14.03 -10.86
N ALA A 849 7.54 -13.19 -11.33
CA ALA A 849 6.90 -12.17 -10.51
C ALA A 849 5.72 -12.68 -9.68
N TYR A 850 4.90 -13.57 -10.24
CA TYR A 850 3.62 -13.95 -9.62
C TYR A 850 3.48 -15.45 -9.33
N GLY A 851 4.19 -16.32 -10.06
CA GLY A 851 4.11 -17.77 -9.89
C GLY A 851 2.75 -18.39 -10.27
N LEU A 852 1.89 -17.67 -11.00
CA LEU A 852 0.54 -18.11 -11.36
C LEU A 852 0.46 -18.87 -12.70
N HIS A 853 1.52 -18.82 -13.50
CA HIS A 853 1.53 -19.29 -14.89
C HIS A 853 2.39 -20.55 -15.05
N LEU A 854 1.95 -21.45 -15.93
CA LEU A 854 2.74 -22.59 -16.37
C LEU A 854 3.43 -22.27 -17.70
N TRP A 855 4.63 -22.82 -17.91
CA TRP A 855 5.31 -22.69 -19.20
C TRP A 855 6.01 -24.00 -19.58
N TYR A 856 5.65 -24.52 -20.75
CA TYR A 856 6.19 -25.74 -21.32
C TYR A 856 6.79 -25.50 -22.70
N GLU A 857 7.80 -26.28 -23.04
CA GLU A 857 8.33 -26.44 -24.38
C GLU A 857 7.96 -27.81 -24.94
N HIS A 858 7.47 -27.85 -26.18
CA HIS A 858 7.21 -29.08 -26.91
C HIS A 858 8.35 -29.33 -27.92
N ILE A 859 9.25 -30.25 -27.56
CA ILE A 859 10.51 -30.50 -28.26
C ILE A 859 10.57 -31.91 -28.86
N ALA A 860 11.38 -32.07 -29.91
CA ALA A 860 11.68 -33.38 -30.47
C ALA A 860 12.75 -34.08 -29.61
N THR A 861 12.45 -35.31 -29.18
CA THR A 861 13.39 -36.21 -28.51
C THR A 861 14.42 -36.76 -29.49
N GLN A 862 15.51 -37.33 -28.96
CA GLN A 862 16.55 -37.99 -29.75
C GLN A 862 16.03 -39.15 -30.63
N HIS A 863 14.85 -39.70 -30.29
CA HIS A 863 14.20 -40.79 -31.02
C HIS A 863 13.09 -40.32 -31.98
N GLY A 864 12.95 -39.00 -32.20
CA GLY A 864 11.96 -38.42 -33.10
C GLY A 864 10.53 -38.35 -32.53
N ALA A 865 10.30 -38.84 -31.30
CA ALA A 865 9.06 -38.59 -30.57
C ALA A 865 9.04 -37.15 -30.03
N TRP A 866 7.86 -36.57 -29.81
CA TRP A 866 7.73 -35.25 -29.20
C TRP A 866 7.39 -35.36 -27.71
N GLU A 867 7.97 -34.50 -26.87
CA GLU A 867 7.70 -34.45 -25.44
C GLU A 867 7.51 -33.02 -24.93
N LEU A 868 6.79 -32.88 -23.82
CA LEU A 868 6.71 -31.63 -23.07
C LEU A 868 7.74 -31.62 -21.95
N ARG A 869 8.49 -30.52 -21.84
CA ARG A 869 9.33 -30.20 -20.70
C ARG A 869 9.02 -28.81 -20.18
N GLU A 870 9.31 -28.53 -18.91
CA GLU A 870 9.23 -27.15 -18.42
C GLU A 870 10.23 -26.24 -19.14
N GLY A 871 9.80 -25.02 -19.47
CA GLY A 871 10.67 -24.04 -20.11
C GLY A 871 11.74 -23.48 -19.16
N ALA A 872 12.93 -23.19 -19.71
CA ALA A 872 14.08 -22.72 -18.96
C ALA A 872 13.94 -21.24 -18.57
N LEU A 873 13.76 -20.97 -17.26
CA LEU A 873 13.58 -19.60 -16.75
C LEU A 873 14.86 -18.76 -16.81
N ASP A 874 16.02 -19.35 -16.97
CA ASP A 874 17.34 -18.71 -16.94
C ASP A 874 17.89 -18.34 -18.33
N MET A 875 17.20 -18.72 -19.40
CA MET A 875 17.63 -18.39 -20.76
C MET A 875 17.62 -16.88 -21.01
N GLU A 876 18.77 -16.34 -21.41
CA GLU A 876 18.94 -14.95 -21.79
C GLU A 876 18.52 -14.72 -23.25
N ILE A 877 17.69 -13.69 -23.48
CA ILE A 877 17.18 -13.33 -24.80
C ILE A 877 17.62 -11.91 -25.11
N VAL A 878 18.44 -11.76 -26.14
CA VAL A 878 18.82 -10.46 -26.72
C VAL A 878 17.99 -10.21 -27.97
N MET A 879 16.96 -9.39 -27.85
CA MET A 879 15.98 -9.17 -28.93
C MET A 879 16.57 -8.52 -30.18
N ALA A 880 17.57 -7.66 -30.02
CA ALA A 880 18.23 -6.98 -31.13
C ALA A 880 18.91 -7.94 -32.13
N GLU A 881 19.32 -9.14 -31.68
CA GLU A 881 20.03 -10.13 -32.48
C GLU A 881 19.10 -11.14 -33.16
N LYS A 882 17.79 -11.10 -32.85
CA LYS A 882 16.82 -12.05 -33.38
C LYS A 882 16.40 -11.72 -34.81
N LYS A 883 16.07 -12.78 -35.55
CA LYS A 883 15.63 -12.74 -36.95
C LYS A 883 14.14 -12.39 -37.04
N LEU A 884 13.79 -11.60 -38.06
CA LEU A 884 12.43 -11.25 -38.41
C LEU A 884 12.13 -11.68 -39.85
N THR A 885 10.86 -11.99 -40.12
CA THR A 885 10.39 -12.19 -41.50
C THR A 885 10.41 -10.87 -42.26
N PHE A 886 10.01 -9.78 -41.59
CA PHE A 886 10.03 -8.42 -42.11
C PHE A 886 10.75 -7.52 -41.12
N GLU A 887 11.87 -6.93 -41.52
CA GLU A 887 12.66 -6.03 -40.65
C GLU A 887 11.89 -4.76 -40.24
N SER A 888 10.83 -4.40 -40.97
CA SER A 888 9.89 -3.34 -40.59
C SER A 888 9.19 -3.60 -39.24
N ASP A 889 9.16 -4.85 -38.75
CA ASP A 889 8.58 -5.19 -37.45
C ASP A 889 9.54 -4.98 -36.27
N ARG A 890 10.84 -4.73 -36.52
CA ARG A 890 11.85 -4.59 -35.47
C ARG A 890 11.47 -3.55 -34.40
N PRO A 891 10.99 -2.34 -34.75
CA PRO A 891 10.54 -1.37 -33.75
C PRO A 891 9.40 -1.91 -32.87
N LYS A 892 8.47 -2.69 -33.42
CA LYS A 892 7.32 -3.25 -32.69
C LYS A 892 7.78 -4.28 -31.67
N VAL A 893 8.69 -5.16 -32.06
CA VAL A 893 9.18 -6.22 -31.16
C VAL A 893 10.06 -5.63 -30.06
N LEU A 894 10.90 -4.64 -30.36
CA LEU A 894 11.66 -3.90 -29.34
C LEU A 894 10.75 -3.09 -28.40
N PHE A 895 9.62 -2.59 -28.91
CA PHE A 895 8.60 -1.96 -28.08
C PHE A 895 7.98 -2.99 -27.11
N LEU A 896 7.58 -4.17 -27.60
CA LEU A 896 7.01 -5.24 -26.79
C LEU A 896 8.00 -5.83 -25.77
N GLU A 897 9.28 -5.92 -26.11
CA GLU A 897 10.35 -6.28 -25.18
C GLU A 897 10.40 -5.33 -23.97
N ARG A 898 10.21 -4.02 -24.20
CA ARG A 898 10.14 -3.07 -23.09
C ARG A 898 8.87 -3.26 -22.28
N GLN A 899 7.73 -3.49 -22.95
CA GLN A 899 6.46 -3.70 -22.24
C GLN A 899 6.44 -5.02 -21.47
N SER A 900 7.14 -6.06 -21.92
CA SER A 900 7.22 -7.35 -21.22
C SER A 900 7.93 -7.20 -19.88
N LYS A 901 8.89 -6.28 -19.75
CA LYS A 901 9.55 -5.97 -18.46
C LYS A 901 8.58 -5.39 -17.42
N LEU A 902 7.49 -4.78 -17.86
CA LEU A 902 6.45 -4.24 -16.96
C LEU A 902 5.55 -5.34 -16.39
N LEU A 903 5.60 -6.57 -16.92
CA LEU A 903 4.77 -7.68 -16.47
C LEU A 903 5.19 -8.26 -15.11
N GLY A 904 6.13 -7.66 -14.38
CA GLY A 904 6.56 -8.18 -13.08
C GLY A 904 7.04 -7.16 -12.07
#